data_AF-A0A8S2JJ94-F1
#
_entry.id   AF-A0A8S2JJ94-F1
#
_cell.length_a   1.000
_cell.length_b   1.000
_cell.length_c   1.000
_cell.angle_alpha   90.00
_cell.angle_beta   90.00
_cell.angle_gamma   90.00
#
_symmetry.space_group_name_H-M   'P 1'
#
loop_
_entity.id
_entity.type
_entity.pdbx_description
1 polymer ?
#
loop_
_entity_poly.entity_id
_entity_poly.type
_entity_poly.pdbx_seq_one_letter_code
_entity_poly.pdbx_strand_id
1 'polypeptide(L)'
;MLCSRGEKDAPKNGLFDETTQEQTSKRLNGRNLAFIEMTRSAEFTDKLQQNVDIYGTLKSELETLRAKFPQQFQKPIYVLSSVDLNMKDQWKERLIQAKYNESGERIILIPCYVGNSLWVGVIIKFSADEYIEQAEFFDQVMESGFIPNTFQEQFAEVYQGCNLRSGDCKKHTDQTQSARLTIEKLLSAVEEGGTGSGKSTTIHFLAGSKMIETKMKGLNHIAVDLASVKNPDLKNITISPFAQSETRYITPVRVNFKDVGAFSKGSVVLCDSPGFEDTSGSEVDIANGIGIVRAIKGCQSVRPVIFVSYKNIGNQFERLKSLAHMLVGLIPTIEDNRNAFSYIFTKYPPHERSTIHTLFDDMLRKTKRGVLCIDPVNDDPGEILDELTKSGTISHSEEVFQFFITEKSKTIVKEQVSKHQFNMMSATKRSEYLFVKYKLDQLKQLSELLELDYIKQIYHDSIRHFSKHLNQEYQEGIDVLYRCLVNQQVLNAEVIKQLQAYIEHAMLAEDLRKVHLGKEVVSSSAFIQYMNEHVSSLLKNLEQKSIDDSSVKASLDILKLLSNSFSDTIIKYRDACQIFDRKLESLIDSFKQSVSSQDFEKIASEMTKLHDAQTTLQGHLDRKNIERKYAQLQDYFLEYLKDSIEKLNDLFKQEKLEKSDVDRLNDCI
;
A
#
# COMPACT_ATOMS: atom_id res chain seq x y z
N MET A 1 24.92 -4.22 -20.61
CA MET A 1 24.35 -5.40 -21.34
C MET A 1 24.56 -5.24 -22.83
N LEU A 2 24.63 -6.32 -23.61
CA LEU A 2 24.68 -6.30 -25.08
C LEU A 2 23.33 -6.84 -25.62
N CYS A 3 22.63 -6.07 -26.47
CA CYS A 3 21.32 -6.43 -27.00
C CYS A 3 21.28 -6.41 -28.53
N SER A 4 20.53 -7.33 -29.13
CA SER A 4 20.23 -7.32 -30.58
C SER A 4 18.76 -6.98 -30.84
N ARG A 5 18.49 -6.30 -31.97
CA ARG A 5 17.14 -5.98 -32.44
C ARG A 5 16.83 -6.80 -33.68
N GLY A 6 15.73 -7.54 -33.64
CA GLY A 6 15.20 -8.22 -34.82
C GLY A 6 14.42 -7.24 -35.67
N GLU A 7 14.68 -7.23 -36.98
CA GLU A 7 13.68 -6.82 -37.95
C GLU A 7 12.67 -7.96 -38.04
N LYS A 8 11.48 -7.82 -37.44
CA LYS A 8 10.36 -8.74 -37.71
C LYS A 8 9.03 -8.02 -37.76
N ASP A 9 8.35 -8.29 -38.87
CA ASP A 9 6.90 -8.15 -39.07
C ASP A 9 6.11 -8.89 -37.98
N ALA A 10 5.01 -8.28 -37.56
CA ALA A 10 4.11 -8.80 -36.55
C ALA A 10 3.24 -9.96 -37.06
N PRO A 11 3.02 -11.01 -36.25
CA PRO A 11 1.80 -11.79 -36.33
C PRO A 11 0.97 -11.73 -35.05
N LYS A 12 -0.32 -11.97 -35.27
CA LYS A 12 -1.48 -11.77 -34.40
C LYS A 12 -1.64 -12.87 -33.35
N ASN A 13 -2.23 -12.45 -32.22
CA ASN A 13 -2.96 -13.15 -31.16
C ASN A 13 -3.27 -14.65 -31.33
N GLY A 14 -3.04 -15.40 -30.25
CA GLY A 14 -3.71 -16.66 -29.95
C GLY A 14 -3.88 -16.81 -28.44
N LEU A 15 -5.14 -16.96 -27.99
CA LEU A 15 -5.55 -17.35 -26.63
C LEU A 15 -5.04 -18.75 -26.29
N PHE A 16 -4.73 -19.01 -25.02
CA PHE A 16 -5.00 -20.31 -24.39
C PHE A 16 -5.28 -20.15 -22.89
N ASP A 17 -6.17 -21.02 -22.43
CA ASP A 17 -6.83 -21.12 -21.12
C ASP A 17 -6.31 -22.35 -20.35
N GLU A 18 -6.72 -22.44 -19.08
CA GLU A 18 -6.83 -23.62 -18.20
C GLU A 18 -5.66 -24.09 -17.31
N THR A 19 -5.85 -23.83 -16.00
CA THR A 19 -5.86 -24.74 -14.83
C THR A 19 -4.82 -25.87 -14.69
N THR A 20 -4.20 -26.01 -13.50
CA THR A 20 -4.56 -27.01 -12.45
C THR A 20 -3.63 -26.92 -11.19
N GLN A 21 -4.24 -27.18 -10.04
CA GLN A 21 -3.78 -27.58 -8.67
C GLN A 21 -2.59 -28.59 -8.61
N GLU A 22 -1.84 -28.89 -7.53
CA GLU A 22 -2.06 -28.91 -6.06
C GLU A 22 -0.73 -29.23 -5.29
N GLN A 23 -0.69 -28.90 -3.98
CA GLN A 23 0.05 -29.54 -2.83
C GLN A 23 1.60 -29.63 -2.85
N THR A 24 2.37 -29.36 -1.78
CA THR A 24 2.24 -29.89 -0.40
C THR A 24 3.13 -29.14 0.62
N SER A 25 2.78 -29.37 1.89
CA SER A 25 3.22 -28.79 3.18
C SER A 25 4.65 -29.09 3.66
N LYS A 26 5.24 -28.17 4.45
CA LYS A 26 5.78 -28.33 5.84
C LYS A 26 7.01 -27.45 6.14
N ARG A 27 6.88 -26.49 7.08
CA ARG A 27 7.56 -26.49 8.41
C ARG A 27 7.47 -25.11 9.08
N LEU A 28 6.85 -25.12 10.26
CA LEU A 28 6.99 -24.11 11.31
C LEU A 28 8.44 -24.10 11.84
N ASN A 29 9.03 -22.91 11.95
CA ASN A 29 9.65 -22.39 13.17
C ASN A 29 10.39 -21.07 12.86
N GLY A 30 9.76 -19.94 13.14
CA GLY A 30 10.38 -18.61 12.97
C GLY A 30 9.68 -17.46 13.70
N ARG A 31 8.78 -17.75 14.65
CA ARG A 31 7.91 -16.73 15.28
C ARG A 31 8.56 -15.89 16.39
N ASN A 32 9.81 -16.15 16.78
CA ASN A 32 10.44 -15.46 17.92
C ASN A 32 11.52 -14.42 17.56
N LEU A 33 11.88 -14.24 16.28
CA LEU A 33 12.89 -13.23 15.88
C LEU A 33 12.27 -11.90 15.42
N ALA A 34 11.10 -11.92 14.77
CA ALA A 34 10.44 -10.71 14.26
C ALA A 34 9.92 -9.77 15.37
N PHE A 35 9.58 -10.31 16.55
CA PHE A 35 9.10 -9.52 17.69
C PHE A 35 10.23 -8.71 18.36
N ILE A 36 11.48 -9.17 18.24
CA ILE A 36 12.65 -8.48 18.81
C ILE A 36 13.13 -7.34 17.88
N GLU A 37 12.96 -7.47 16.56
CA GLU A 37 13.31 -6.41 15.60
C GLU A 37 12.24 -5.31 15.47
N MET A 38 10.95 -5.63 15.54
CA MET A 38 9.86 -4.64 15.50
C MET A 38 9.88 -3.68 16.71
N THR A 39 10.31 -4.17 17.88
CA THR A 39 10.42 -3.35 19.09
C THR A 39 11.57 -2.34 19.00
N ARG A 40 12.65 -2.66 18.26
CA ARG A 40 13.83 -1.80 18.09
C ARG A 40 13.57 -0.56 17.22
N SER A 41 12.78 -0.67 16.15
CA SER A 41 12.50 0.47 15.24
C SER A 41 11.53 1.51 15.86
N ALA A 42 10.54 1.03 16.64
CA ALA A 42 9.66 1.91 17.40
C ALA A 42 10.40 2.61 18.56
N GLU A 43 11.22 1.86 19.32
CA GLU A 43 12.10 2.46 20.35
C GLU A 43 13.11 3.47 19.77
N PHE A 44 13.62 3.23 18.55
CA PHE A 44 14.56 4.12 17.87
C PHE A 44 13.93 5.48 17.55
N THR A 45 12.65 5.49 17.16
CA THR A 45 11.93 6.72 16.80
C THR A 45 11.52 7.51 18.05
N ASP A 46 11.12 6.82 19.13
CA ASP A 46 10.79 7.44 20.42
C ASP A 46 12.03 8.00 21.14
N LYS A 47 13.19 7.32 21.07
CA LYS A 47 14.45 7.78 21.68
C LYS A 47 15.01 9.06 21.07
N LEU A 48 14.73 9.35 19.80
CA LEU A 48 15.22 10.55 19.11
C LEU A 48 14.37 11.81 19.37
N GLN A 49 13.13 11.65 19.87
CA GLN A 49 12.24 12.78 20.20
C GLN A 49 12.49 13.40 21.59
N GLN A 50 13.28 12.77 22.46
CA GLN A 50 13.57 13.26 23.81
C GLN A 50 15.10 13.27 24.07
N ASN A 51 15.71 14.46 24.09
CA ASN A 51 17.13 14.72 24.37
C ASN A 51 18.15 14.00 23.44
N VAL A 52 18.62 14.74 22.43
CA VAL A 52 19.43 14.23 21.32
C VAL A 52 20.91 14.03 21.73
N ASP A 53 21.25 12.84 22.23
CA ASP A 53 22.64 12.35 22.22
C ASP A 53 22.97 11.74 20.83
N ILE A 54 23.10 12.61 19.83
CA ILE A 54 23.43 12.19 18.45
C ILE A 54 24.79 11.49 18.40
N TYR A 55 25.73 11.89 19.26
CA TYR A 55 27.07 11.32 19.32
C TYR A 55 27.00 9.87 19.82
N GLY A 56 26.33 9.64 20.95
CA GLY A 56 26.13 8.31 21.50
C GLY A 56 25.37 7.39 20.55
N THR A 57 24.35 7.94 19.87
CA THR A 57 23.57 7.21 18.87
C THR A 57 24.43 6.83 17.66
N LEU A 58 25.14 7.78 17.05
CA LEU A 58 26.02 7.52 15.91
C LEU A 58 27.11 6.50 16.25
N LYS A 59 27.71 6.61 17.44
CA LYS A 59 28.72 5.68 17.93
C LYS A 59 28.14 4.27 18.14
N SER A 60 26.98 4.16 18.77
CA SER A 60 26.31 2.87 19.02
C SER A 60 25.93 2.17 17.71
N GLU A 61 25.40 2.92 16.74
CA GLU A 61 25.06 2.38 15.42
C GLU A 61 26.31 1.95 14.64
N LEU A 62 27.39 2.74 14.69
CA LEU A 62 28.66 2.36 14.08
C LEU A 62 29.23 1.07 14.69
N GLU A 63 29.18 0.91 16.01
CA GLU A 63 29.63 -0.33 16.67
C GLU A 63 28.75 -1.52 16.32
N THR A 64 27.44 -1.30 16.15
CA THR A 64 26.51 -2.34 15.68
C THR A 64 26.85 -2.77 14.25
N LEU A 65 27.14 -1.81 13.36
CA LEU A 65 27.58 -2.09 11.99
C LEU A 65 28.95 -2.78 11.96
N ARG A 66 29.90 -2.39 12.83
CA ARG A 66 31.19 -3.07 13.00
C ARG A 66 31.04 -4.51 13.45
N ALA A 67 30.17 -4.76 14.43
CA ALA A 67 29.89 -6.11 14.90
C ALA A 67 29.23 -6.98 13.82
N LYS A 68 28.36 -6.37 13.00
CA LYS A 68 27.64 -7.07 11.92
C LYS A 68 28.48 -7.27 10.66
N PHE A 69 29.39 -6.34 10.36
CA PHE A 69 30.21 -6.31 9.14
C PHE A 69 31.69 -6.02 9.46
N PRO A 70 32.36 -6.82 10.30
CA PRO A 70 33.72 -6.52 10.79
C PRO A 70 34.76 -6.35 9.68
N GLN A 71 34.51 -6.91 8.49
CA GLN A 71 35.41 -6.80 7.35
C GLN A 71 35.23 -5.52 6.52
N GLN A 72 34.04 -4.91 6.55
CA GLN A 72 33.73 -3.67 5.84
C GLN A 72 34.28 -2.44 6.57
N PHE A 73 34.45 -2.55 7.89
CA PHE A 73 34.90 -1.47 8.78
C PHE A 73 36.33 -1.69 9.29
N GLN A 74 37.21 -2.26 8.44
CA GLN A 74 38.63 -2.49 8.79
C GLN A 74 39.43 -1.21 8.97
N LYS A 75 39.04 -0.12 8.30
CA LYS A 75 39.65 1.19 8.51
C LYS A 75 39.22 1.74 9.87
N PRO A 76 40.15 2.26 10.69
CA PRO A 76 39.82 3.01 11.88
C PRO A 76 38.83 4.14 11.56
N ILE A 77 37.64 4.07 12.18
CA ILE A 77 36.61 5.10 12.06
C ILE A 77 36.37 5.70 13.44
N TYR A 78 36.51 7.01 13.53
CA TYR A 78 36.39 7.76 14.76
C TYR A 78 35.17 8.65 14.68
N VAL A 79 34.28 8.50 15.65
CA VAL A 79 33.18 9.44 15.85
C VAL A 79 33.66 10.45 16.87
N LEU A 80 33.73 11.72 16.51
CA LEU A 80 34.04 12.80 17.46
C LEU A 80 32.76 13.27 18.15
N SER A 81 32.91 13.74 19.39
CA SER A 81 31.81 14.36 20.14
C SER A 81 31.19 15.50 19.34
N SER A 82 29.88 15.67 19.48
CA SER A 82 29.15 16.74 18.80
C SER A 82 29.75 18.11 19.08
N VAL A 83 29.80 18.97 18.07
CA VAL A 83 30.28 20.35 18.20
C VAL A 83 29.11 21.31 18.14
N ASP A 84 29.00 22.22 19.11
CA ASP A 84 28.07 23.34 19.07
C ASP A 84 28.74 24.53 18.39
N LEU A 85 28.23 24.89 17.20
CA LEU A 85 28.79 25.98 16.41
C LEU A 85 28.57 27.37 17.03
N ASN A 86 27.74 27.50 18.07
CA ASN A 86 27.57 28.77 18.79
C ASN A 86 28.73 29.05 19.77
N MET A 87 29.62 28.09 20.01
CA MET A 87 30.77 28.24 20.89
C MET A 87 32.05 28.49 20.08
N LYS A 88 32.69 29.64 20.33
CA LYS A 88 33.92 30.07 19.64
C LYS A 88 35.06 29.06 19.83
N ASP A 89 35.82 28.80 18.77
CA ASP A 89 37.05 27.97 18.72
C ASP A 89 36.91 26.46 19.08
N GLN A 90 35.74 25.99 19.53
CA GLN A 90 35.54 24.55 19.82
C GLN A 90 35.80 23.66 18.62
N TRP A 91 35.40 24.10 17.42
CA TRP A 91 35.57 23.29 16.23
C TRP A 91 37.05 23.13 15.84
N LYS A 92 37.82 24.21 15.90
CA LYS A 92 39.28 24.20 15.74
C LYS A 92 39.96 23.26 16.75
N GLU A 93 39.58 23.33 18.03
CA GLU A 93 40.13 22.44 19.07
C GLU A 93 39.84 20.96 18.78
N ARG A 94 38.63 20.64 18.31
CA ARG A 94 38.26 19.25 17.94
C ARG A 94 39.00 18.74 16.73
N LEU A 95 39.21 19.56 15.71
CA LEU A 95 40.02 19.18 14.55
C LEU A 95 41.49 19.00 14.94
N ILE A 96 42.02 19.83 15.83
CA ILE A 96 43.38 19.66 16.39
C ILE A 96 43.46 18.33 17.15
N GLN A 97 42.50 18.02 18.03
CA GLN A 97 42.42 16.73 18.72
C GLN A 97 42.40 15.56 17.72
N ALA A 98 41.58 15.64 16.67
CA ALA A 98 41.45 14.63 15.63
C ALA A 98 42.73 14.44 14.79
N LYS A 99 43.49 15.52 14.60
CA LYS A 99 44.75 15.53 13.86
C LYS A 99 45.90 14.90 14.65
N TYR A 100 45.99 15.15 15.96
CA TYR A 100 47.13 14.73 16.79
C TYR A 100 46.90 13.43 17.57
N ASN A 101 45.66 13.08 17.90
CA ASN A 101 45.38 11.90 18.72
C ASN A 101 45.28 10.62 17.90
N GLU A 102 45.08 10.73 16.58
CA GLU A 102 44.88 9.59 15.68
C GLU A 102 45.83 9.74 14.48
N SER A 103 46.55 8.67 14.12
CA SER A 103 47.52 8.66 13.02
C SER A 103 47.23 7.56 12.00
N GLY A 104 47.78 7.70 10.79
CA GLY A 104 47.59 6.74 9.69
C GLY A 104 46.23 6.80 8.98
N GLU A 105 45.93 5.77 8.18
CA GLU A 105 44.71 5.68 7.37
C GLU A 105 43.46 5.58 8.25
N ARG A 106 42.55 6.57 8.14
CA ARG A 106 41.38 6.66 9.04
C ARG A 106 40.24 7.49 8.47
N ILE A 107 39.06 7.31 9.02
CA ILE A 107 37.87 8.12 8.72
C ILE A 107 37.39 8.79 10.02
N ILE A 108 37.03 10.06 9.93
CA ILE A 108 36.53 10.85 11.05
C ILE A 108 35.12 11.31 10.70
N LEU A 109 34.17 11.02 11.60
CA LEU A 109 32.77 11.43 11.52
C LEU A 109 32.50 12.45 12.62
N ILE A 110 31.91 13.59 12.25
CA ILE A 110 31.63 14.67 13.20
C ILE A 110 30.17 15.11 13.01
N PRO A 111 29.27 14.84 13.97
CA PRO A 111 27.97 15.48 14.00
C PRO A 111 28.12 16.92 14.53
N CYS A 112 27.63 17.90 13.78
CA CYS A 112 27.72 19.32 14.11
C CYS A 112 26.33 19.89 14.39
N TYR A 113 26.15 20.49 15.56
CA TYR A 113 24.94 21.24 15.91
C TYR A 113 25.10 22.68 15.45
N VAL A 114 24.20 23.13 14.58
CA VAL A 114 24.32 24.44 13.93
C VAL A 114 23.30 25.46 14.45
N GLY A 115 22.57 25.15 15.52
CA GLY A 115 21.49 25.97 16.08
C GLY A 115 20.10 25.57 15.56
N ASN A 116 19.03 26.06 16.20
CA ASN A 116 17.63 25.81 15.81
C ASN A 116 17.28 24.32 15.59
N SER A 117 17.76 23.41 16.46
CA SER A 117 17.54 21.97 16.32
C SER A 117 18.10 21.36 15.02
N LEU A 118 19.00 22.05 14.32
CA LEU A 118 19.59 21.60 13.08
C LEU A 118 20.94 20.91 13.30
N TRP A 119 21.12 19.80 12.60
CA TRP A 119 22.33 18.99 12.60
C TRP A 119 22.90 18.85 11.19
N VAL A 120 24.22 18.92 11.09
CA VAL A 120 25.02 18.75 9.86
C VAL A 120 26.06 17.67 10.13
N GLY A 121 26.33 16.80 9.16
CA GLY A 121 27.38 15.78 9.30
C GLY A 121 28.66 16.18 8.58
N VAL A 122 29.83 15.98 9.19
CA VAL A 122 31.13 16.14 8.52
C VAL A 122 31.84 14.79 8.44
N ILE A 123 32.45 14.51 7.29
CA ILE A 123 33.33 13.37 7.09
C ILE A 123 34.70 13.84 6.63
N ILE A 124 35.76 13.27 7.22
CA ILE A 124 37.14 13.47 6.80
C ILE A 124 37.80 12.11 6.63
N LYS A 125 38.37 11.82 5.46
CA LYS A 125 39.10 10.59 5.18
C LYS A 125 40.58 10.89 4.98
N PHE A 126 41.43 10.19 5.72
CA PHE A 126 42.87 10.28 5.66
C PHE A 126 43.44 9.03 5.01
N SER A 127 44.41 9.24 4.12
CA SER A 127 45.28 8.18 3.57
C SER A 127 46.28 7.67 4.62
N ALA A 128 46.98 6.57 4.30
CA ALA A 128 48.06 6.04 5.13
C ALA A 128 49.20 7.04 5.37
N ASP A 129 49.45 7.93 4.39
CA ASP A 129 50.46 9.00 4.45
C ASP A 129 49.91 10.29 5.11
N GLU A 130 48.77 10.21 5.78
CA GLU A 130 48.09 11.30 6.52
C GLU A 130 47.59 12.48 5.68
N TYR A 131 47.59 12.36 4.35
CA TYR A 131 46.90 13.32 3.48
C TYR A 131 45.38 13.13 3.55
N ILE A 132 44.64 14.24 3.54
CA ILE A 132 43.18 14.25 3.42
C ILE A 132 42.79 13.88 2.00
N GLU A 133 42.18 12.71 1.82
CA GLU A 133 41.63 12.24 0.54
C GLU A 133 40.23 12.81 0.29
N GLN A 134 39.44 13.00 1.35
CA GLN A 134 38.07 13.50 1.29
C GLN A 134 37.77 14.33 2.53
N ALA A 135 37.14 15.49 2.34
CA ALA A 135 36.63 16.33 3.43
C ALA A 135 35.33 17.00 2.98
N GLU A 136 34.21 16.54 3.54
CA GLU A 136 32.87 16.94 3.11
C GLU A 136 31.93 17.22 4.29
N PHE A 137 30.97 18.12 4.09
CA PHE A 137 29.86 18.34 5.01
C PHE A 137 28.51 18.08 4.32
N PHE A 138 27.57 17.48 5.04
CA PHE A 138 26.23 17.13 4.58
C PHE A 138 25.20 17.97 5.33
N ASP A 139 24.69 18.99 4.67
CA ASP A 139 23.58 19.80 5.17
C ASP A 139 22.28 19.32 4.51
N GLN A 140 21.39 18.72 5.30
CA GLN A 140 20.19 18.06 4.77
C GLN A 140 18.93 18.93 4.83
N VAL A 141 19.04 20.22 5.16
CA VAL A 141 17.86 21.12 5.26
C VAL A 141 17.93 22.24 4.22
N MET A 142 16.82 22.51 3.52
CA MET A 142 16.78 23.46 2.39
C MET A 142 17.07 24.92 2.81
N GLU A 143 16.60 25.35 3.97
CA GLU A 143 16.74 26.72 4.49
C GLU A 143 17.57 26.73 5.78
N SER A 144 18.66 25.97 5.80
CA SER A 144 19.54 25.85 6.99
C SER A 144 20.17 27.16 7.43
N GLY A 145 20.31 28.14 6.52
CA GLY A 145 21.05 29.38 6.77
C GLY A 145 22.53 29.14 7.11
N PHE A 146 23.05 27.93 6.88
CA PHE A 146 24.41 27.55 7.22
C PHE A 146 25.40 28.29 6.32
N ILE A 147 26.14 29.26 6.88
CA ILE A 147 27.17 30.03 6.17
C ILE A 147 28.54 29.37 6.43
N PRO A 148 29.15 28.69 5.43
CA PRO A 148 30.35 27.87 5.64
C PRO A 148 31.63 28.67 5.90
N ASN A 149 31.64 30.00 5.86
CA ASN A 149 32.88 30.77 5.79
C ASN A 149 33.71 30.67 7.07
N THR A 150 33.09 30.84 8.24
CA THR A 150 33.78 30.70 9.55
C THR A 150 34.23 29.26 9.82
N PHE A 151 33.50 28.29 9.27
CA PHE A 151 33.81 26.87 9.32
C PHE A 151 34.99 26.53 8.41
N GLN A 152 34.98 27.04 7.19
CA GLN A 152 36.02 26.85 6.21
C GLN A 152 37.34 27.49 6.65
N GLU A 153 37.30 28.66 7.30
CA GLU A 153 38.46 29.33 7.87
C GLU A 153 39.13 28.49 8.97
N GLN A 154 38.36 28.02 9.97
CA GLN A 154 38.90 27.17 11.03
C GLN A 154 39.42 25.82 10.48
N PHE A 155 38.81 25.29 9.41
CA PHE A 155 39.23 24.04 8.79
C PHE A 155 40.58 24.21 8.12
N ALA A 156 40.71 25.29 7.33
CA ALA A 156 41.92 25.63 6.60
C ALA A 156 43.08 26.00 7.54
N GLU A 157 42.80 26.56 8.72
CA GLU A 157 43.81 26.79 9.76
C GLU A 157 44.42 25.49 10.30
N VAL A 158 43.61 24.43 10.49
CA VAL A 158 44.08 23.15 11.02
C VAL A 158 44.67 22.27 9.91
N TYR A 159 44.05 22.26 8.74
CA TYR A 159 44.43 21.47 7.58
C TYR A 159 44.77 22.39 6.40
N GLN A 160 45.98 22.97 6.46
CA GLN A 160 46.48 23.91 5.45
C GLN A 160 46.40 23.30 4.04
N GLY A 161 45.84 24.06 3.10
CA GLY A 161 45.71 23.64 1.70
C GLY A 161 44.52 22.71 1.40
N CYS A 162 43.68 22.39 2.39
CA CYS A 162 42.48 21.57 2.19
C CYS A 162 41.20 22.40 2.38
N ASN A 163 40.24 22.23 1.48
CA ASN A 163 38.93 22.88 1.56
C ASN A 163 37.84 21.86 1.88
N LEU A 164 36.92 22.24 2.76
CA LEU A 164 35.77 21.44 3.09
C LEU A 164 34.68 21.66 2.03
N ARG A 165 34.17 20.57 1.47
CA ARG A 165 33.22 20.63 0.35
C ARG A 165 31.82 20.31 0.81
N SER A 166 30.81 20.88 0.17
CA SER A 166 29.44 20.41 0.36
C SER A 166 29.29 19.04 -0.30
N GLY A 167 28.87 18.05 0.46
CA GLY A 167 28.55 16.72 -0.03
C GLY A 167 27.10 16.63 -0.49
N ASP A 168 26.86 15.86 -1.56
CA ASP A 168 25.53 15.70 -2.14
C ASP A 168 24.58 14.95 -1.18
N CYS A 169 23.49 15.62 -0.82
CA CYS A 169 22.42 15.06 -0.01
C CYS A 169 21.06 15.62 -0.45
N LYS A 170 20.01 14.80 -0.33
CA LYS A 170 18.64 15.26 -0.56
C LYS A 170 18.30 16.27 0.54
N LYS A 171 17.87 17.46 0.15
CA LYS A 171 17.43 18.50 1.08
C LYS A 171 15.99 18.21 1.52
N HIS A 172 15.73 18.36 2.81
CA HIS A 172 14.44 18.16 3.45
C HIS A 172 13.93 19.47 4.05
N THR A 173 12.60 19.58 4.18
CA THR A 173 11.93 20.75 4.79
C THR A 173 11.68 20.56 6.28
N ASP A 174 11.75 19.33 6.79
CA ASP A 174 11.48 19.00 8.19
C ASP A 174 12.76 19.01 9.03
N GLN A 175 12.90 20.05 9.86
CA GLN A 175 14.05 20.24 10.76
C GLN A 175 14.08 19.21 11.89
N THR A 176 12.93 18.60 12.25
CA THR A 176 12.84 17.63 13.37
C THR A 176 13.53 16.30 13.05
N GLN A 177 13.80 16.04 11.76
CA GLN A 177 14.47 14.83 11.28
C GLN A 177 15.98 15.01 11.07
N SER A 178 16.53 16.22 11.28
CA SER A 178 17.92 16.55 10.91
C SER A 178 18.95 15.63 11.59
N ALA A 179 18.75 15.26 12.85
CA ALA A 179 19.64 14.38 13.60
C ALA A 179 19.69 12.94 13.04
N ARG A 180 18.51 12.33 12.82
CA ARG A 180 18.39 10.97 12.24
C ARG A 180 19.02 10.93 10.85
N LEU A 181 18.67 11.90 10.02
CA LEU A 181 19.16 12.04 8.67
C LEU A 181 20.68 12.22 8.63
N THR A 182 21.24 13.02 9.55
CA THR A 182 22.69 13.21 9.70
C THR A 182 23.39 11.90 10.06
N ILE A 183 22.86 11.12 10.99
CA ILE A 183 23.40 9.80 11.35
C ILE A 183 23.39 8.87 10.14
N GLU A 184 22.26 8.74 9.46
CA GLU A 184 22.11 7.86 8.29
C GLU A 184 23.09 8.22 7.17
N LYS A 185 23.27 9.51 6.90
CA LYS A 185 24.20 9.94 5.84
C LYS A 185 25.66 9.75 6.23
N LEU A 186 26.04 10.03 7.48
CA LEU A 186 27.41 9.79 7.95
C LEU A 186 27.78 8.31 7.90
N LEU A 187 26.87 7.42 8.29
CA LEU A 187 27.09 5.96 8.19
C LEU A 187 27.12 5.50 6.74
N SER A 188 26.22 5.98 5.89
CA SER A 188 26.21 5.65 4.45
C SER A 188 27.49 6.13 3.72
N ALA A 189 28.03 7.29 4.07
CA ALA A 189 29.27 7.83 3.48
C ALA A 189 30.53 6.99 3.83
N VAL A 190 30.44 6.18 4.89
CA VAL A 190 31.44 5.14 5.23
C VAL A 190 31.24 3.88 4.39
N GLU A 191 30.00 3.55 4.03
CA GLU A 191 29.65 2.38 3.20
C GLU A 191 29.92 2.58 1.69
N GLU A 192 29.98 3.83 1.20
CA GLU A 192 30.16 4.25 -0.20
C GLU A 192 31.52 3.83 -0.82
N GLY A 193 31.73 2.53 -0.99
CA GLY A 193 32.77 1.96 -1.86
C GLY A 193 32.22 1.21 -3.09
N GLY A 194 30.90 1.17 -3.31
CA GLY A 194 30.23 0.24 -4.24
C GLY A 194 30.21 0.63 -5.73
N THR A 195 30.38 1.91 -6.03
CA THR A 195 30.32 2.49 -7.38
C THR A 195 31.72 2.59 -8.02
N GLY A 196 31.81 2.84 -9.33
CA GLY A 196 33.09 2.97 -10.02
C GLY A 196 33.71 1.66 -10.54
N SER A 197 32.89 0.63 -10.85
CA SER A 197 33.36 -0.60 -11.49
C SER A 197 33.86 -0.43 -12.93
N GLY A 198 33.71 0.77 -13.52
CA GLY A 198 34.19 1.09 -14.87
C GLY A 198 33.17 0.82 -15.99
N LYS A 199 31.88 0.65 -15.69
CA LYS A 199 30.82 0.38 -16.70
C LYS A 199 30.75 1.46 -17.78
N SER A 200 30.43 2.69 -17.39
CA SER A 200 30.28 3.83 -18.30
C SER A 200 31.59 4.14 -19.04
N THR A 201 32.74 4.02 -18.37
CA THR A 201 34.07 4.11 -18.98
C THR A 201 34.27 3.07 -20.08
N THR A 202 33.87 1.82 -19.83
CA THR A 202 34.00 0.72 -20.81
C THR A 202 33.02 0.93 -21.97
N ILE A 203 31.84 1.47 -21.74
CA ILE A 203 30.88 1.76 -22.81
C ILE A 203 31.42 2.84 -23.76
N HIS A 204 32.02 3.91 -23.22
CA HIS A 204 32.71 4.90 -24.05
C HIS A 204 33.81 4.27 -24.90
N PHE A 205 34.67 3.47 -24.27
CA PHE A 205 35.74 2.73 -24.95
C PHE A 205 35.20 1.83 -26.08
N LEU A 206 34.24 0.93 -25.78
CA LEU A 206 33.67 0.01 -26.76
C LEU A 206 32.87 0.73 -27.86
N ALA A 207 32.39 1.94 -27.61
CA ALA A 207 31.73 2.78 -28.60
C ALA A 207 32.71 3.62 -29.46
N GLY A 208 34.03 3.42 -29.29
CA GLY A 208 35.08 4.03 -30.10
C GLY A 208 35.58 5.38 -29.59
N SER A 209 35.23 5.80 -28.37
CA SER A 209 35.82 6.99 -27.76
C SER A 209 37.30 6.75 -27.46
N LYS A 210 38.14 7.74 -27.74
CA LYS A 210 39.55 7.70 -27.34
C LYS A 210 39.67 7.99 -25.86
N MET A 211 40.24 7.05 -25.12
CA MET A 211 40.45 7.16 -23.67
C MET A 211 41.84 7.71 -23.38
N ILE A 212 41.95 8.55 -22.36
CA ILE A 212 43.22 9.16 -21.93
C ILE A 212 43.39 9.07 -20.42
N GLU A 213 44.62 8.80 -19.98
CA GLU A 213 44.96 8.94 -18.56
C GLU A 213 45.12 10.42 -18.20
N THR A 214 44.44 10.83 -17.14
CA THR A 214 44.51 12.19 -16.62
C THR A 214 44.45 12.21 -15.10
N LYS A 215 44.77 13.36 -14.50
CA LYS A 215 44.55 13.60 -13.08
C LYS A 215 43.36 14.54 -12.91
N MET A 216 42.28 14.03 -12.32
CA MET A 216 41.12 14.85 -11.96
C MET A 216 41.10 15.08 -10.45
N LYS A 217 41.24 16.33 -10.03
CA LYS A 217 41.28 16.74 -8.61
C LYS A 217 42.31 15.92 -7.77
N GLY A 218 43.47 15.60 -8.36
CA GLY A 218 44.55 14.86 -7.71
C GLY A 218 44.47 13.34 -7.83
N LEU A 219 43.34 12.78 -8.31
CA LEU A 219 43.17 11.34 -8.48
C LEU A 219 43.47 10.93 -9.93
N ASN A 220 44.20 9.82 -10.09
CA ASN A 220 44.39 9.18 -11.40
C ASN A 220 43.02 8.72 -11.94
N HIS A 221 42.71 9.15 -13.16
CA HIS A 221 41.42 8.93 -13.80
C HIS A 221 41.59 8.64 -15.28
N ILE A 222 40.75 7.74 -15.82
CA ILE A 222 40.66 7.50 -17.26
C ILE A 222 39.50 8.36 -17.77
N ALA A 223 39.82 9.43 -18.49
CA ALA A 223 38.85 10.34 -19.11
C ALA A 223 38.66 10.02 -20.59
N VAL A 224 37.62 10.61 -21.17
CA VAL A 224 37.38 10.60 -22.62
C VAL A 224 37.96 11.86 -23.23
N ASP A 225 38.68 11.71 -24.33
CA ASP A 225 39.01 12.83 -25.22
C ASP A 225 37.72 13.28 -25.91
N LEU A 226 37.10 14.36 -25.41
CA LEU A 226 35.82 14.85 -25.89
C LEU A 226 35.81 15.19 -27.39
N ALA A 227 36.97 15.53 -27.96
CA ALA A 227 37.10 15.80 -29.40
C ALA A 227 37.00 14.51 -30.25
N SER A 228 37.17 13.34 -29.64
CA SER A 228 37.14 12.04 -30.30
C SER A 228 35.76 11.37 -30.30
N VAL A 229 34.79 11.90 -29.54
CA VAL A 229 33.47 11.30 -29.38
C VAL A 229 32.64 11.50 -30.65
N LYS A 230 32.57 10.45 -31.48
CA LYS A 230 31.78 10.46 -32.73
C LYS A 230 30.35 9.95 -32.53
N ASN A 231 30.12 9.09 -31.54
CA ASN A 231 28.82 8.47 -31.32
C ASN A 231 27.87 9.42 -30.57
N PRO A 232 26.73 9.82 -31.16
CA PRO A 232 25.81 10.77 -30.54
C PRO A 232 25.10 10.20 -29.29
N ASP A 233 24.98 8.87 -29.16
CA ASP A 233 24.31 8.22 -28.02
C ASP A 233 25.10 8.38 -26.72
N LEU A 234 26.41 8.69 -26.81
CA LEU A 234 27.29 8.87 -25.66
C LEU A 234 27.13 10.22 -24.95
N LYS A 235 26.36 11.17 -25.51
CA LYS A 235 26.17 12.52 -24.95
C LYS A 235 25.64 12.52 -23.51
N ASN A 236 24.86 11.49 -23.16
CA ASN A 236 24.22 11.37 -21.85
C ASN A 236 24.95 10.39 -20.92
N ILE A 237 26.14 9.90 -21.30
CA ILE A 237 26.95 9.01 -20.47
C ILE A 237 28.10 9.79 -19.88
N THR A 238 28.01 10.03 -18.57
CA THR A 238 29.05 10.73 -17.80
C THR A 238 30.06 9.72 -17.26
N ILE A 239 31.35 10.08 -17.32
CA ILE A 239 32.42 9.36 -16.62
C ILE A 239 32.92 10.25 -15.49
N SER A 240 33.07 9.68 -14.29
CA SER A 240 33.49 10.39 -13.10
C SER A 240 34.53 9.57 -12.33
N PRO A 241 35.56 10.21 -11.72
CA PRO A 241 36.47 9.54 -10.79
C PRO A 241 35.82 9.26 -9.43
N PHE A 242 34.65 9.85 -9.14
CA PHE A 242 34.01 9.78 -7.82
C PHE A 242 33.17 8.51 -7.69
N ALA A 243 33.11 7.99 -6.46
CA ALA A 243 32.30 6.83 -6.09
C ALA A 243 30.81 7.22 -5.90
N GLN A 244 30.22 7.92 -6.86
CA GLN A 244 28.78 8.22 -6.87
C GLN A 244 28.12 7.59 -8.08
N SER A 245 26.85 7.20 -7.93
CA SER A 245 26.07 6.60 -9.02
C SER A 245 25.62 7.71 -9.98
N GLU A 246 26.37 7.87 -11.08
CA GLU A 246 26.04 8.83 -12.14
C GLU A 246 24.89 8.32 -13.03
N THR A 247 24.79 7.00 -13.19
CA THR A 247 23.80 6.34 -14.07
C THR A 247 22.51 6.06 -13.31
N ARG A 248 21.51 6.95 -13.43
CA ARG A 248 20.18 6.79 -12.79
C ARG A 248 19.18 5.97 -13.60
N TYR A 249 19.41 5.84 -14.90
CA TYR A 249 18.50 5.19 -15.84
C TYR A 249 19.30 4.32 -16.81
N ILE A 250 18.62 3.40 -17.47
CA ILE A 250 19.27 2.60 -18.51
C ILE A 250 19.44 3.45 -19.76
N THR A 251 20.69 3.63 -20.18
CA THR A 251 21.03 4.42 -21.36
C THR A 251 21.54 3.47 -22.46
N PRO A 252 20.78 3.29 -23.56
CA PRO A 252 21.23 2.51 -24.69
C PRO A 252 22.21 3.30 -25.56
N VAL A 253 23.26 2.64 -26.02
CA VAL A 253 24.27 3.16 -26.95
C VAL A 253 24.38 2.20 -28.11
N ARG A 254 24.03 2.66 -29.30
CA ARG A 254 24.17 1.85 -30.50
C ARG A 254 25.61 1.92 -31.00
N VAL A 255 26.21 0.77 -31.22
CA VAL A 255 27.57 0.65 -31.78
C VAL A 255 27.50 -0.17 -33.05
N ASN A 256 27.94 0.41 -34.17
CA ASN A 256 28.15 -0.32 -35.41
C ASN A 256 29.56 -0.92 -35.39
N PHE A 257 29.68 -2.22 -35.63
CA PHE A 257 30.97 -2.91 -35.57
C PHE A 257 32.02 -2.31 -36.50
N LYS A 258 31.59 -1.79 -37.65
CA LYS A 258 32.50 -1.14 -38.60
C LYS A 258 33.13 0.14 -38.06
N ASP A 259 32.40 0.89 -37.23
CA ASP A 259 32.85 2.20 -36.74
C ASP A 259 33.97 2.08 -35.69
N VAL A 260 34.12 0.88 -35.13
CA VAL A 260 35.06 0.54 -34.05
C VAL A 260 36.09 -0.50 -34.46
N GLY A 261 36.18 -0.82 -35.76
CA GLY A 261 37.19 -1.75 -36.29
C GLY A 261 36.93 -3.23 -36.01
N ALA A 262 35.74 -3.62 -35.55
CA ALA A 262 35.38 -5.03 -35.33
C ALA A 262 35.15 -5.79 -36.65
N PHE A 263 35.52 -7.08 -36.67
CA PHE A 263 35.32 -8.00 -37.78
C PHE A 263 33.86 -8.43 -37.94
N SER A 264 33.08 -8.38 -36.87
CA SER A 264 31.65 -8.69 -36.87
C SER A 264 30.85 -7.76 -37.77
N LYS A 265 29.74 -8.26 -38.34
CA LYS A 265 28.82 -7.47 -39.18
C LYS A 265 27.62 -7.00 -38.37
N GLY A 266 27.12 -5.81 -38.69
CA GLY A 266 25.89 -5.26 -38.11
C GLY A 266 26.15 -4.26 -36.97
N SER A 267 25.24 -4.20 -36.01
CA SER A 267 25.33 -3.32 -34.86
C SER A 267 24.87 -4.02 -33.59
N VAL A 268 25.37 -3.56 -32.45
CA VAL A 268 24.92 -3.98 -31.13
C VAL A 268 24.46 -2.77 -30.31
N VAL A 269 23.57 -2.99 -29.35
CA VAL A 269 23.19 -1.96 -28.37
C VAL A 269 23.87 -2.29 -27.05
N LEU A 270 24.72 -1.37 -26.57
CA LEU A 270 25.30 -1.39 -25.24
C LEU A 270 24.35 -0.65 -24.30
N CYS A 271 23.85 -1.31 -23.26
CA CYS A 271 23.06 -0.65 -22.23
C CYS A 271 23.93 -0.35 -21.02
N ASP A 272 24.13 0.94 -20.73
CA ASP A 272 24.62 1.38 -19.42
C ASP A 272 23.47 1.24 -18.42
N SER A 273 23.72 0.60 -17.29
CA SER A 273 22.70 0.37 -16.27
C SER A 273 23.17 0.93 -14.93
N PRO A 274 22.23 1.39 -14.07
CA PRO A 274 22.55 1.69 -12.68
C PRO A 274 23.25 0.49 -12.02
N GLY A 275 24.09 0.77 -11.03
CA GLY A 275 24.58 -0.27 -10.13
C GLY A 275 23.41 -0.87 -9.36
N PHE A 276 23.44 -2.19 -9.16
CA PHE A 276 22.63 -2.80 -8.11
C PHE A 276 23.19 -2.39 -6.74
N GLU A 277 22.33 -2.29 -5.72
CA GLU A 277 22.69 -1.75 -4.40
C GLU A 277 23.11 -0.27 -4.43
N ASP A 278 22.53 0.50 -5.36
CA ASP A 278 22.71 1.95 -5.40
C ASP A 278 22.34 2.57 -4.04
N THR A 279 23.20 3.44 -3.51
CA THR A 279 23.06 4.05 -2.17
C THR A 279 21.97 5.11 -2.11
N SER A 280 21.30 5.38 -3.24
CA SER A 280 20.28 6.42 -3.39
C SER A 280 18.92 6.12 -2.73
N GLY A 281 18.77 4.95 -2.10
CA GLY A 281 17.59 4.51 -1.34
C GLY A 281 16.88 3.29 -1.93
N SER A 282 16.03 2.61 -1.14
CA SER A 282 15.35 1.40 -1.57
C SER A 282 14.32 1.63 -2.67
N GLU A 283 13.70 2.81 -2.74
CA GLU A 283 12.81 3.19 -3.83
C GLU A 283 13.55 3.25 -5.16
N VAL A 284 14.79 3.77 -5.15
CA VAL A 284 15.64 3.84 -6.34
C VAL A 284 16.12 2.45 -6.74
N ASP A 285 16.52 1.61 -5.77
CA ASP A 285 16.87 0.21 -6.01
C ASP A 285 15.70 -0.57 -6.66
N ILE A 286 14.48 -0.42 -6.14
CA ILE A 286 13.27 -1.03 -6.70
C ILE A 286 13.02 -0.52 -8.12
N ALA A 287 13.05 0.80 -8.33
CA ALA A 287 12.82 1.40 -9.65
C ALA A 287 13.87 0.92 -10.67
N ASN A 288 15.14 0.82 -10.27
CA ASN A 288 16.23 0.30 -11.08
C ASN A 288 15.99 -1.17 -11.42
N GLY A 289 15.60 -2.00 -10.45
CA GLY A 289 15.25 -3.41 -10.69
C GLY A 289 14.12 -3.56 -11.71
N ILE A 290 13.04 -2.77 -11.57
CA ILE A 290 11.91 -2.76 -12.52
C ILE A 290 12.40 -2.34 -13.91
N GLY A 291 13.17 -1.25 -13.99
CA GLY A 291 13.68 -0.70 -15.25
C GLY A 291 14.58 -1.69 -15.99
N ILE A 292 15.50 -2.35 -15.27
CA ILE A 292 16.43 -3.35 -15.81
C ILE A 292 15.66 -4.52 -16.39
N VAL A 293 14.76 -5.10 -15.62
CA VAL A 293 13.98 -6.26 -16.08
C VAL A 293 13.12 -5.89 -17.28
N ARG A 294 12.38 -4.78 -17.23
CA ARG A 294 11.55 -4.34 -18.36
C ARG A 294 12.37 -4.08 -19.63
N ALA A 295 13.52 -3.43 -19.51
CA ALA A 295 14.41 -3.18 -20.65
C ALA A 295 14.93 -4.51 -21.25
N ILE A 296 15.30 -5.47 -20.40
CA ILE A 296 15.75 -6.79 -20.82
C ILE A 296 14.64 -7.57 -21.54
N LYS A 297 13.43 -7.61 -20.98
CA LYS A 297 12.27 -8.31 -21.56
C LYS A 297 11.86 -7.73 -22.92
N GLY A 298 12.14 -6.46 -23.18
CA GLY A 298 11.90 -5.82 -24.48
C GLY A 298 12.94 -6.15 -25.57
N CYS A 299 14.02 -6.87 -25.23
CA CYS A 299 15.08 -7.22 -26.17
C CYS A 299 14.84 -8.60 -26.81
N GLN A 300 15.18 -8.75 -28.10
CA GLN A 300 15.08 -10.07 -28.76
C GLN A 300 16.12 -11.04 -28.20
N SER A 301 17.34 -10.56 -27.98
CA SER A 301 18.32 -11.33 -27.25
C SER A 301 19.21 -10.43 -26.41
N VAL A 302 19.65 -10.96 -25.27
CA VAL A 302 20.51 -10.24 -24.33
C VAL A 302 21.73 -11.06 -23.98
N ARG A 303 22.84 -10.35 -23.77
CA ARG A 303 24.05 -10.86 -23.16
C ARG A 303 24.37 -10.03 -21.91
N PRO A 304 24.21 -10.64 -20.72
CA PRO A 304 24.68 -10.02 -19.49
C PRO A 304 26.20 -9.92 -19.50
N VAL A 305 26.71 -8.73 -19.15
CA VAL A 305 28.14 -8.46 -19.02
C VAL A 305 28.40 -8.04 -17.59
N ILE A 306 29.15 -8.86 -16.86
CA ILE A 306 29.43 -8.71 -15.44
C ILE A 306 30.77 -8.01 -15.28
N PHE A 307 30.77 -6.85 -14.63
CA PHE A 307 31.97 -6.06 -14.37
C PHE A 307 32.51 -6.37 -12.98
N VAL A 308 33.76 -6.83 -12.92
CA VAL A 308 34.48 -7.11 -11.68
C VAL A 308 35.70 -6.19 -11.61
N SER A 309 35.59 -5.11 -10.85
CA SER A 309 36.71 -4.19 -10.64
C SER A 309 37.63 -4.71 -9.56
N TYR A 310 38.94 -4.76 -9.82
CA TYR A 310 39.97 -5.18 -8.87
C TYR A 310 39.80 -4.53 -7.49
N LYS A 311 39.65 -3.20 -7.48
CA LYS A 311 39.45 -2.38 -6.27
C LYS A 311 38.16 -2.71 -5.50
N ASN A 312 37.19 -3.35 -6.16
CA ASN A 312 35.84 -3.59 -5.65
C ASN A 312 35.59 -5.07 -5.34
N ILE A 313 36.59 -5.94 -5.39
CA ILE A 313 36.43 -7.36 -5.04
C ILE A 313 36.37 -7.57 -3.53
N GLY A 314 37.08 -6.73 -2.78
CA GLY A 314 37.23 -6.84 -1.33
C GLY A 314 38.13 -8.00 -0.90
N ASN A 315 38.46 -8.06 0.39
CA ASN A 315 39.45 -9.00 0.93
C ASN A 315 38.98 -10.48 0.93
N GLN A 316 37.67 -10.74 0.72
CA GLN A 316 37.08 -12.09 0.74
C GLN A 316 35.97 -12.31 -0.31
N PHE A 317 35.99 -11.59 -1.43
CA PHE A 317 35.01 -11.74 -2.52
C PHE A 317 33.56 -11.48 -2.10
N GLU A 318 33.31 -10.73 -1.02
CA GLU A 318 31.96 -10.51 -0.49
C GLU A 318 31.03 -9.89 -1.53
N ARG A 319 31.53 -8.91 -2.29
CA ARG A 319 30.78 -8.29 -3.39
C ARG A 319 30.49 -9.23 -4.54
N LEU A 320 31.39 -10.17 -4.81
CA LEU A 320 31.15 -11.22 -5.78
C LEU A 320 30.05 -12.18 -5.30
N LYS A 321 30.01 -12.49 -4.00
CA LYS A 321 28.92 -13.28 -3.40
C LYS A 321 27.59 -12.55 -3.51
N SER A 322 27.51 -11.26 -3.17
CA SER A 322 26.29 -10.47 -3.32
C SER A 322 25.82 -10.41 -4.78
N LEU A 323 26.77 -10.21 -5.70
CA LEU A 323 26.51 -10.24 -7.14
C LEU A 323 25.98 -11.59 -7.60
N ALA A 324 26.53 -12.70 -7.12
CA ALA A 324 26.02 -14.03 -7.44
C ALA A 324 24.59 -14.25 -6.94
N HIS A 325 24.27 -13.84 -5.70
CA HIS A 325 22.91 -13.95 -5.16
C HIS A 325 21.91 -13.13 -5.97
N MET A 326 22.29 -11.91 -6.34
CA MET A 326 21.48 -11.05 -7.20
C MET A 326 21.25 -11.67 -8.58
N LEU A 327 22.29 -12.23 -9.20
CA LEU A 327 22.17 -12.87 -10.51
C LEU A 327 21.28 -14.11 -10.48
N VAL A 328 21.37 -14.93 -9.43
CA VAL A 328 20.47 -16.07 -9.21
C VAL A 328 19.03 -15.60 -9.00
N GLY A 329 18.84 -14.49 -8.27
CA GLY A 329 17.53 -13.89 -8.06
C GLY A 329 16.93 -13.29 -9.34
N LEU A 330 17.76 -12.69 -10.21
CA LEU A 330 17.34 -12.12 -11.49
C LEU A 330 17.10 -13.20 -12.56
N ILE A 331 17.90 -14.27 -12.54
CA ILE A 331 17.87 -15.38 -13.49
C ILE A 331 17.88 -16.71 -12.74
N PRO A 332 16.71 -17.27 -12.38
CA PRO A 332 16.62 -18.55 -11.67
C PRO A 332 17.26 -19.71 -12.46
N THR A 333 17.17 -19.67 -13.78
CA THR A 333 17.75 -20.65 -14.72
C THR A 333 19.16 -20.26 -15.16
N ILE A 334 19.91 -19.56 -14.30
CA ILE A 334 21.28 -19.10 -14.62
C ILE A 334 22.18 -20.27 -15.02
N GLU A 335 21.94 -21.47 -14.51
CA GLU A 335 22.70 -22.67 -14.85
C GLU A 335 22.61 -23.06 -16.32
N ASP A 336 21.41 -22.96 -16.90
CA ASP A 336 21.14 -23.27 -18.31
C ASP A 336 21.70 -22.18 -19.23
N ASN A 337 21.88 -20.97 -18.69
CA ASN A 337 22.28 -19.78 -19.44
C ASN A 337 23.73 -19.35 -19.22
N ARG A 338 24.56 -20.14 -18.51
CA ARG A 338 25.95 -19.79 -18.13
C ARG A 338 26.80 -19.32 -19.33
N ASN A 339 26.63 -19.93 -20.49
CA ASN A 339 27.39 -19.62 -21.71
C ASN A 339 27.05 -18.26 -22.34
N ALA A 340 25.98 -17.61 -21.87
CA ALA A 340 25.56 -16.30 -22.34
C ALA A 340 26.16 -15.13 -21.56
N PHE A 341 26.80 -15.41 -20.42
CA PHE A 341 27.44 -14.41 -19.58
C PHE A 341 28.88 -14.13 -20.03
N SER A 342 29.24 -12.85 -20.00
CA SER A 342 30.63 -12.41 -20.15
C SER A 342 31.09 -11.72 -18.87
N TYR A 343 32.35 -11.94 -18.48
CA TYR A 343 32.96 -11.32 -17.30
C TYR A 343 34.08 -10.40 -17.77
N ILE A 344 34.01 -9.13 -17.36
CA ILE A 344 35.01 -8.12 -17.65
C ILE A 344 35.68 -7.72 -16.34
N PHE A 345 36.99 -7.88 -16.30
CA PHE A 345 37.83 -7.47 -15.19
C PHE A 345 38.42 -6.10 -15.50
N THR A 346 38.19 -5.13 -14.60
CA THR A 346 38.64 -3.75 -14.77
C THR A 346 39.58 -3.34 -13.66
N LYS A 347 40.46 -2.37 -13.94
CA LYS A 347 41.42 -1.80 -12.97
C LYS A 347 42.40 -2.81 -12.36
N TYR A 348 42.63 -3.94 -13.03
CA TYR A 348 43.59 -4.95 -12.61
C TYR A 348 45.02 -4.52 -12.95
N PRO A 349 45.94 -4.49 -11.97
CA PRO A 349 47.34 -4.26 -12.25
C PRO A 349 47.89 -5.32 -13.22
N PRO A 350 48.76 -4.98 -14.19
CA PRO A 350 49.30 -5.94 -15.16
C PRO A 350 49.93 -7.18 -14.51
N HIS A 351 50.63 -6.99 -13.39
CA HIS A 351 51.29 -8.07 -12.65
C HIS A 351 50.32 -9.01 -11.92
N GLU A 352 49.08 -8.60 -11.68
CA GLU A 352 48.06 -9.43 -11.04
C GLU A 352 47.09 -10.09 -12.04
N ARG A 353 47.19 -9.79 -13.34
CA ARG A 353 46.29 -10.40 -14.34
C ARG A 353 46.39 -11.93 -14.36
N SER A 354 47.57 -12.48 -14.08
CA SER A 354 47.79 -13.93 -14.00
C SER A 354 47.06 -14.60 -12.84
N THR A 355 46.80 -13.87 -11.74
CA THR A 355 46.12 -14.43 -10.56
C THR A 355 44.62 -14.58 -10.76
N ILE A 356 44.04 -13.84 -11.71
CA ILE A 356 42.62 -13.94 -12.08
C ILE A 356 42.30 -15.37 -12.54
N HIS A 357 43.16 -15.95 -13.37
CA HIS A 357 42.97 -17.30 -13.87
C HIS A 357 42.91 -18.31 -12.73
N THR A 358 43.85 -18.27 -11.80
CA THR A 358 43.90 -19.18 -10.64
C THR A 358 42.69 -19.03 -9.73
N LEU A 359 42.23 -17.80 -9.53
CA LEU A 359 41.20 -17.46 -8.57
C LEU A 359 39.78 -17.71 -9.10
N PHE A 360 39.59 -17.49 -10.40
CA PHE A 360 38.30 -17.65 -11.08
C PHE A 360 38.27 -18.89 -11.98
N ASP A 361 39.25 -19.79 -11.85
CA ASP A 361 39.45 -20.92 -12.76
C ASP A 361 38.18 -21.78 -12.89
N ASP A 362 37.47 -22.00 -11.78
CA ASP A 362 36.21 -22.75 -11.81
C ASP A 362 35.08 -21.97 -12.52
N MET A 363 34.99 -20.65 -12.34
CA MET A 363 34.02 -19.81 -13.05
C MET A 363 34.34 -19.75 -14.55
N LEU A 364 35.61 -19.58 -14.91
CA LEU A 364 36.10 -19.48 -16.28
C LEU A 364 35.99 -20.81 -17.04
N ARG A 365 36.30 -21.91 -16.36
CA ARG A 365 36.09 -23.27 -16.89
C ARG A 365 34.61 -23.54 -17.16
N LYS A 366 33.72 -23.08 -16.27
CA LYS A 366 32.27 -23.26 -16.41
C LYS A 366 31.65 -22.38 -17.50
N THR A 367 32.25 -21.23 -17.81
CA THR A 367 31.84 -20.36 -18.93
C THR A 367 32.53 -20.72 -20.25
N LYS A 368 33.45 -21.70 -20.22
CA LYS A 368 34.27 -22.19 -21.35
C LYS A 368 35.04 -21.06 -22.06
N ARG A 369 35.40 -19.99 -21.35
CA ARG A 369 35.93 -18.76 -21.95
C ARG A 369 37.06 -18.15 -21.13
N GLY A 370 37.96 -17.48 -21.85
CA GLY A 370 39.07 -16.74 -21.26
C GLY A 370 38.61 -15.53 -20.45
N VAL A 371 39.54 -15.00 -19.64
CA VAL A 371 39.37 -13.77 -18.88
C VAL A 371 39.44 -12.58 -19.83
N LEU A 372 38.43 -11.70 -19.82
CA LEU A 372 38.53 -10.39 -20.48
C LEU A 372 38.99 -9.36 -19.45
N CYS A 373 40.27 -9.01 -19.48
CA CYS A 373 40.80 -7.89 -18.73
C CYS A 373 40.94 -6.71 -19.69
N ILE A 374 40.20 -5.63 -19.45
CA ILE A 374 40.21 -4.46 -20.34
C ILE A 374 41.11 -3.37 -19.78
N ASP A 375 41.99 -2.87 -20.63
CA ASP A 375 42.71 -1.62 -20.52
C ASP A 375 42.17 -0.61 -21.55
N PRO A 376 41.25 0.29 -21.15
CA PRO A 376 40.60 1.21 -22.08
C PRO A 376 41.54 2.15 -22.83
N VAL A 377 42.79 2.30 -22.37
CA VAL A 377 43.79 3.19 -22.98
C VAL A 377 44.59 2.48 -24.06
N ASN A 378 44.88 1.19 -23.87
CA ASN A 378 45.83 0.45 -24.69
C ASN A 378 45.18 -0.62 -25.59
N ASP A 379 43.99 -1.12 -25.22
CA ASP A 379 43.34 -2.20 -25.97
C ASP A 379 42.56 -1.68 -27.19
N ASP A 380 42.28 -2.57 -28.15
CA ASP A 380 41.43 -2.26 -29.30
C ASP A 380 39.95 -2.56 -28.99
N PRO A 381 39.02 -1.59 -29.13
CA PRO A 381 37.61 -1.79 -28.81
C PRO A 381 36.91 -2.77 -29.76
N GLY A 382 37.39 -2.89 -31.01
CA GLY A 382 36.85 -3.81 -32.00
C GLY A 382 37.11 -5.26 -31.65
N GLU A 383 38.36 -5.58 -31.27
CA GLU A 383 38.76 -6.92 -30.82
C GLU A 383 37.96 -7.36 -29.58
N ILE A 384 37.78 -6.47 -28.60
CA ILE A 384 36.98 -6.76 -27.40
C ILE A 384 35.51 -6.99 -27.75
N LEU A 385 34.94 -6.20 -28.66
CA LEU A 385 33.56 -6.41 -29.12
C LEU A 385 33.39 -7.72 -29.88
N ASP A 386 34.35 -8.10 -30.72
CA ASP A 386 34.32 -9.40 -31.40
C ASP A 386 34.39 -10.54 -30.38
N GLU A 387 35.23 -10.43 -29.36
CA GLU A 387 35.31 -11.45 -28.31
C GLU A 387 34.02 -11.53 -27.49
N LEU A 388 33.44 -10.36 -27.15
CA LEU A 388 32.15 -10.28 -26.49
C LEU A 388 31.01 -10.78 -27.35
N THR A 389 31.11 -10.77 -28.69
CA THR A 389 30.04 -11.22 -29.60
C THR A 389 30.05 -12.72 -29.85
N LYS A 390 31.21 -13.37 -29.77
CA LYS A 390 31.39 -14.83 -29.95
C LYS A 390 30.59 -15.71 -28.97
N SER A 391 29.98 -15.18 -27.90
CA SER A 391 29.20 -15.97 -26.92
C SER A 391 27.84 -16.43 -27.41
N GLY A 392 27.20 -17.28 -26.62
CA GLY A 392 25.74 -17.45 -26.71
C GLY A 392 25.03 -16.18 -26.23
N THR A 393 23.79 -15.98 -26.67
CA THR A 393 22.89 -14.94 -26.14
C THR A 393 21.67 -15.62 -25.54
N ILE A 394 20.96 -14.93 -24.65
CA ILE A 394 19.66 -15.37 -24.15
C ILE A 394 18.60 -14.84 -25.12
N SER A 395 17.95 -15.72 -25.89
CA SER A 395 17.02 -15.36 -26.98
C SER A 395 15.54 -15.23 -26.56
N HIS A 396 15.20 -15.61 -25.32
CA HIS A 396 13.86 -15.50 -24.72
C HIS A 396 13.98 -14.82 -23.36
N SER A 397 14.43 -13.57 -23.36
CA SER A 397 14.74 -12.84 -22.13
C SER A 397 13.51 -12.63 -21.23
N GLU A 398 12.30 -12.63 -21.78
CA GLU A 398 11.06 -12.49 -21.00
C GLU A 398 10.74 -13.66 -20.07
N GLU A 399 11.13 -14.87 -20.47
CA GLU A 399 10.93 -16.13 -19.73
C GLU A 399 12.08 -16.37 -18.74
N VAL A 400 13.28 -15.91 -19.08
CA VAL A 400 14.51 -16.18 -18.33
C VAL A 400 14.72 -15.19 -17.18
N PHE A 401 14.36 -13.92 -17.39
CA PHE A 401 14.56 -12.87 -16.39
C PHE A 401 13.28 -12.63 -15.58
N GLN A 402 13.41 -12.65 -14.25
CA GLN A 402 12.33 -12.32 -13.33
C GLN A 402 12.60 -11.01 -12.60
N PHE A 403 11.54 -10.42 -12.05
CA PHE A 403 11.69 -9.27 -11.19
C PHE A 403 12.55 -9.60 -9.97
N PHE A 404 13.51 -8.73 -9.66
CA PHE A 404 14.40 -8.88 -8.52
C PHE A 404 14.59 -7.54 -7.79
N ILE A 405 14.62 -7.60 -6.46
CA ILE A 405 14.99 -6.51 -5.56
C ILE A 405 15.93 -7.04 -4.49
N THR A 406 16.76 -6.17 -3.95
CA THR A 406 17.66 -6.53 -2.85
C THR A 406 16.87 -6.92 -1.60
N GLU A 407 17.47 -7.74 -0.73
CA GLU A 407 16.82 -8.15 0.54
C GLU A 407 16.55 -6.95 1.46
N LYS A 408 17.38 -5.90 1.39
CA LYS A 408 17.14 -4.62 2.09
C LYS A 408 15.84 -3.96 1.60
N SER A 409 15.70 -3.77 0.29
CA SER A 409 14.50 -3.19 -0.31
C SER A 409 13.26 -4.05 -0.08
N LYS A 410 13.40 -5.38 -0.14
CA LYS A 410 12.32 -6.33 0.17
C LYS A 410 11.83 -6.20 1.62
N THR A 411 12.74 -5.97 2.56
CA THR A 411 12.40 -5.75 3.98
C THR A 411 11.56 -4.48 4.14
N ILE A 412 11.99 -3.38 3.52
CA ILE A 412 11.25 -2.10 3.54
C ILE A 412 9.85 -2.24 2.91
N VAL A 413 9.75 -2.96 1.78
CA VAL A 413 8.43 -3.24 1.17
C VAL A 413 7.55 -4.07 2.10
N LYS A 414 8.10 -5.09 2.77
CA LYS A 414 7.34 -5.88 3.76
C LYS A 414 6.84 -5.03 4.93
N GLU A 415 7.68 -4.17 5.47
CA GLU A 415 7.30 -3.24 6.55
C GLU A 415 6.17 -2.31 6.10
N GLN A 416 6.30 -1.72 4.91
CA GLN A 416 5.29 -0.82 4.38
C GLN A 416 3.95 -1.51 4.11
N VAL A 417 3.98 -2.72 3.55
CA VAL A 417 2.78 -3.54 3.31
C VAL A 417 2.12 -3.93 4.64
N SER A 418 2.91 -4.27 5.65
CA SER A 418 2.41 -4.57 7.01
C SER A 418 1.77 -3.35 7.66
N LYS A 419 2.38 -2.17 7.51
CA LYS A 419 1.82 -0.88 7.95
C LYS A 419 0.51 -0.58 7.24
N HIS A 420 0.40 -0.86 5.94
CA HIS A 420 -0.86 -0.70 5.20
C HIS A 420 -1.94 -1.63 5.75
N GLN A 421 -1.62 -2.90 5.98
CA GLN A 421 -2.55 -3.85 6.58
C GLN A 421 -3.06 -3.35 7.94
N PHE A 422 -2.17 -2.95 8.85
CA PHE A 422 -2.53 -2.43 10.17
C PHE A 422 -3.43 -1.18 10.09
N ASN A 423 -3.09 -0.24 9.21
CA ASN A 423 -3.86 0.98 9.01
C ASN A 423 -5.27 0.68 8.49
N MET A 424 -5.42 -0.25 7.54
CA MET A 424 -6.73 -0.65 7.04
C MET A 424 -7.57 -1.36 8.11
N MET A 425 -6.96 -2.25 8.92
CA MET A 425 -7.65 -2.89 10.03
C MET A 425 -8.19 -1.86 11.03
N SER A 426 -7.39 -0.83 11.32
CA SER A 426 -7.76 0.25 12.24
C SER A 426 -8.86 1.14 11.65
N ALA A 427 -8.77 1.48 10.37
CA ALA A 427 -9.77 2.28 9.66
C ALA A 427 -11.13 1.58 9.54
N THR A 428 -11.12 0.25 9.36
CA THR A 428 -12.33 -0.58 9.29
C THR A 428 -13.14 -0.48 10.58
N LYS A 429 -12.48 -0.49 11.75
CA LYS A 429 -13.16 -0.32 13.05
C LYS A 429 -13.84 1.06 13.22
N ARG A 430 -13.48 2.03 12.40
CA ARG A 430 -14.05 3.39 12.37
C ARG A 430 -14.95 3.60 11.15
N SER A 431 -15.27 2.55 10.41
CA SER A 431 -16.09 2.61 9.18
C SER A 431 -15.50 3.51 8.08
N GLU A 432 -14.19 3.74 8.08
CA GLU A 432 -13.48 4.58 7.10
C GLU A 432 -13.18 3.80 5.79
N TYR A 433 -14.20 3.23 5.16
CA TYR A 433 -14.03 2.30 4.03
C TYR A 433 -13.41 2.94 2.78
N LEU A 434 -13.55 4.25 2.59
CA LEU A 434 -12.88 4.97 1.50
C LEU A 434 -11.35 4.93 1.66
N PHE A 435 -10.85 5.07 2.90
CA PHE A 435 -9.42 4.94 3.19
C PHE A 435 -8.94 3.49 3.05
N VAL A 436 -9.75 2.52 3.47
CA VAL A 436 -9.48 1.09 3.25
C VAL A 436 -9.35 0.80 1.76
N LYS A 437 -10.29 1.27 0.94
CA LYS A 437 -10.25 1.17 -0.53
C LYS A 437 -8.96 1.78 -1.08
N TYR A 438 -8.63 3.02 -0.69
CA TYR A 438 -7.41 3.68 -1.13
C TYR A 438 -6.15 2.84 -0.85
N LYS A 439 -6.07 2.21 0.32
CA LYS A 439 -4.94 1.35 0.68
C LYS A 439 -4.94 0.01 -0.06
N LEU A 440 -6.09 -0.57 -0.33
CA LEU A 440 -6.18 -1.76 -1.19
C LEU A 440 -5.82 -1.46 -2.65
N ASP A 441 -6.19 -0.30 -3.18
CA ASP A 441 -5.77 0.17 -4.50
C ASP A 441 -4.23 0.27 -4.56
N GLN A 442 -3.59 0.84 -3.53
CA GLN A 442 -2.12 0.91 -3.43
C GLN A 442 -1.48 -0.48 -3.34
N LEU A 443 -2.04 -1.39 -2.53
CA LEU A 443 -1.53 -2.76 -2.41
C LEU A 443 -1.69 -3.55 -3.71
N LYS A 444 -2.83 -3.40 -4.40
CA LYS A 444 -3.09 -4.04 -5.69
C LYS A 444 -2.06 -3.58 -6.72
N GLN A 445 -1.90 -2.27 -6.90
CA GLN A 445 -0.91 -1.69 -7.82
C GLN A 445 0.50 -2.16 -7.49
N LEU A 446 0.88 -2.19 -6.21
CA LEU A 446 2.19 -2.67 -5.78
C LEU A 446 2.38 -4.16 -6.07
N SER A 447 1.34 -4.98 -5.86
CA SER A 447 1.37 -6.42 -6.13
C SER A 447 1.50 -6.75 -7.62
N GLU A 448 0.86 -5.94 -8.48
CA GLU A 448 0.94 -6.05 -9.94
C GLU A 448 2.30 -5.54 -10.46
N LEU A 449 2.85 -4.50 -9.84
CA LEU A 449 4.12 -3.91 -10.27
C LEU A 449 5.33 -4.76 -9.91
N LEU A 450 5.36 -5.30 -8.69
CA LEU A 450 6.50 -6.07 -8.17
C LEU A 450 6.33 -7.58 -8.35
N GLU A 451 5.12 -8.05 -8.60
CA GLU A 451 4.79 -9.48 -8.77
C GLU A 451 5.20 -10.39 -7.60
N LEU A 452 5.45 -9.82 -6.41
CA LEU A 452 5.89 -10.56 -5.22
C LEU A 452 4.72 -11.28 -4.53
N ASP A 453 4.83 -12.60 -4.37
CA ASP A 453 3.76 -13.46 -3.85
C ASP A 453 3.24 -13.05 -2.47
N TYR A 454 4.13 -12.61 -1.56
CA TYR A 454 3.70 -12.20 -0.22
C TYR A 454 2.80 -10.95 -0.25
N ILE A 455 2.97 -10.05 -1.24
CA ILE A 455 2.12 -8.85 -1.38
C ILE A 455 0.75 -9.29 -1.89
N LYS A 456 0.71 -10.18 -2.89
CA LYS A 456 -0.53 -10.79 -3.40
C LYS A 456 -1.29 -11.50 -2.27
N GLN A 457 -0.58 -12.28 -1.46
CA GLN A 457 -1.17 -12.96 -0.31
C GLN A 457 -1.76 -11.97 0.70
N ILE A 458 -1.04 -10.92 1.08
CA ILE A 458 -1.54 -9.91 2.03
C ILE A 458 -2.75 -9.17 1.46
N TYR A 459 -2.75 -8.87 0.16
CA TYR A 459 -3.88 -8.27 -0.53
C TYR A 459 -5.13 -9.18 -0.46
N HIS A 460 -5.00 -10.46 -0.81
CA HIS A 460 -6.09 -11.43 -0.75
C HIS A 460 -6.59 -11.70 0.68
N ASP A 461 -5.67 -11.81 1.65
CA ASP A 461 -6.04 -11.99 3.06
C ASP A 461 -6.78 -10.76 3.60
N SER A 462 -6.41 -9.56 3.14
CA SER A 462 -7.13 -8.32 3.48
C SER A 462 -8.53 -8.32 2.86
N ILE A 463 -8.69 -8.68 1.58
CA ILE A 463 -10.01 -8.83 0.94
C ILE A 463 -10.89 -9.82 1.71
N ARG A 464 -10.35 -11.00 2.05
CA ARG A 464 -11.09 -12.01 2.81
C ARG A 464 -11.53 -11.48 4.17
N HIS A 465 -10.64 -10.77 4.87
CA HIS A 465 -10.95 -10.16 6.15
C HIS A 465 -12.10 -9.14 6.04
N PHE A 466 -12.01 -8.19 5.11
CA PHE A 466 -13.05 -7.16 4.95
C PHE A 466 -14.37 -7.74 4.45
N SER A 467 -14.33 -8.73 3.56
CA SER A 467 -15.53 -9.43 3.10
C SER A 467 -16.25 -10.12 4.26
N LYS A 468 -15.49 -10.81 5.12
CA LYS A 468 -16.05 -11.42 6.33
C LYS A 468 -16.63 -10.38 7.29
N HIS A 469 -15.92 -9.27 7.52
CA HIS A 469 -16.37 -8.21 8.42
C HIS A 469 -17.67 -7.57 7.95
N LEU A 470 -17.76 -7.15 6.68
CA LEU A 470 -18.96 -6.52 6.13
C LEU A 470 -20.15 -7.48 6.09
N ASN A 471 -19.92 -8.74 5.74
CA ASN A 471 -20.97 -9.75 5.79
C ASN A 471 -21.44 -9.99 7.22
N GLN A 472 -20.54 -9.96 8.22
CA GLN A 472 -20.92 -10.06 9.62
C GLN A 472 -21.74 -8.86 10.08
N GLU A 473 -21.32 -7.62 9.78
CA GLU A 473 -22.10 -6.41 10.11
C GLU A 473 -23.50 -6.46 9.48
N TYR A 474 -23.59 -6.91 8.23
CA TYR A 474 -24.88 -7.09 7.55
C TYR A 474 -25.77 -8.11 8.27
N GLN A 475 -25.22 -9.28 8.65
CA GLN A 475 -25.97 -10.31 9.38
C GLN A 475 -26.44 -9.81 10.75
N GLU A 476 -25.58 -9.11 11.49
CA GLU A 476 -25.94 -8.51 12.77
C GLU A 476 -27.09 -7.49 12.62
N GLY A 477 -27.04 -6.64 11.59
CA GLY A 477 -28.13 -5.71 11.29
C GLY A 477 -29.44 -6.40 10.91
N ILE A 478 -29.37 -7.48 10.11
CA ILE A 478 -30.52 -8.33 9.80
C ILE A 478 -31.11 -8.98 11.05
N ASP A 479 -30.27 -9.51 11.93
CA ASP A 479 -30.71 -10.19 13.15
C ASP A 479 -31.38 -9.23 14.13
N VAL A 480 -30.89 -7.98 14.21
CA VAL A 480 -31.57 -6.90 14.95
C VAL A 480 -32.94 -6.63 14.33
N LEU A 481 -33.01 -6.44 13.01
CA LEU A 481 -34.28 -6.15 12.33
C LEU A 481 -35.28 -7.30 12.47
N TYR A 482 -34.85 -8.54 12.29
CA TYR A 482 -35.67 -9.74 12.42
C TYR A 482 -36.27 -9.86 13.81
N ARG A 483 -35.48 -9.65 14.87
CA ARG A 483 -35.96 -9.66 16.25
C ARG A 483 -37.04 -8.60 16.51
N CYS A 484 -36.91 -7.41 15.90
CA CYS A 484 -37.92 -6.37 16.03
C CYS A 484 -39.21 -6.70 15.26
N LEU A 485 -39.10 -7.17 14.02
CA LEU A 485 -40.24 -7.39 13.15
C LEU A 485 -41.02 -8.67 13.46
N VAL A 486 -40.32 -9.77 13.77
CA VAL A 486 -40.95 -11.09 13.92
C VAL A 486 -41.26 -11.40 15.39
N ASN A 487 -40.31 -11.14 16.29
CA ASN A 487 -40.51 -11.44 17.72
C ASN A 487 -41.24 -10.32 18.47
N GLN A 488 -41.68 -9.26 17.77
CA GLN A 488 -42.35 -8.09 18.33
C GLN A 488 -41.61 -7.48 19.54
N GLN A 489 -40.28 -7.58 19.56
CA GLN A 489 -39.48 -6.89 20.57
C GLN A 489 -39.62 -5.38 20.40
N VAL A 490 -39.55 -4.64 21.50
CA VAL A 490 -39.75 -3.19 21.53
C VAL A 490 -38.74 -2.51 20.60
N LEU A 491 -39.23 -2.07 19.43
CA LEU A 491 -38.50 -1.18 18.55
C LEU A 491 -38.47 0.21 19.19
N ASN A 492 -37.29 0.70 19.50
CA ASN A 492 -37.10 2.02 20.08
C ASN A 492 -36.16 2.86 19.21
N ALA A 493 -36.02 4.14 19.53
CA ALA A 493 -35.20 5.07 18.76
C ALA A 493 -33.72 4.65 18.69
N GLU A 494 -33.20 3.94 19.69
CA GLU A 494 -31.81 3.49 19.72
C GLU A 494 -31.58 2.34 18.71
N VAL A 495 -32.50 1.38 18.67
CA VAL A 495 -32.44 0.30 17.67
C VAL A 495 -32.55 0.85 16.24
N ILE A 496 -33.42 1.84 16.03
CA ILE A 496 -33.53 2.53 14.73
C ILE A 496 -32.21 3.18 14.33
N LYS A 497 -31.56 3.92 15.25
CA LYS A 497 -30.24 4.52 14.99
C LYS A 497 -29.19 3.46 14.67
N GLN A 498 -29.22 2.32 15.37
CA GLN A 498 -28.32 1.20 15.09
C GLN A 498 -28.54 0.65 13.67
N LEU A 499 -29.79 0.46 13.25
CA LEU A 499 -30.12 0.02 11.88
C LEU A 499 -29.68 1.04 10.83
N GLN A 500 -29.86 2.34 11.09
CA GLN A 500 -29.38 3.41 10.21
C GLN A 500 -27.86 3.38 10.06
N ALA A 501 -27.12 3.15 11.16
CA ALA A 501 -25.67 3.01 11.13
C ALA A 501 -25.23 1.82 10.26
N TYR A 502 -25.87 0.66 10.36
CA TYR A 502 -25.57 -0.49 9.50
C TYR A 502 -25.78 -0.18 8.01
N ILE A 503 -26.87 0.51 7.66
CA ILE A 503 -27.14 0.93 6.27
C ILE A 503 -26.09 1.93 5.79
N GLU A 504 -25.77 2.93 6.62
CA GLU A 504 -24.76 3.93 6.29
C GLU A 504 -23.37 3.30 6.08
N HIS A 505 -22.95 2.40 6.96
CA HIS A 505 -21.70 1.64 6.81
C HIS A 505 -21.70 0.85 5.50
N ALA A 506 -22.79 0.14 5.18
CA ALA A 506 -22.91 -0.61 3.94
C ALA A 506 -22.85 0.31 2.69
N MET A 507 -23.44 1.51 2.76
CA MET A 507 -23.36 2.51 1.70
C MET A 507 -21.93 3.03 1.51
N LEU A 508 -21.24 3.35 2.61
CA LEU A 508 -19.83 3.80 2.58
C LEU A 508 -18.89 2.72 2.03
N ALA A 509 -19.21 1.44 2.26
CA ALA A 509 -18.45 0.30 1.77
C ALA A 509 -18.74 -0.08 0.30
N GLU A 510 -19.72 0.55 -0.35
CA GLU A 510 -20.21 0.10 -1.67
C GLU A 510 -19.15 0.23 -2.78
N ASP A 511 -18.34 1.28 -2.75
CA ASP A 511 -17.24 1.44 -3.73
C ASP A 511 -16.10 0.46 -3.48
N LEU A 512 -15.77 0.21 -2.20
CA LEU A 512 -14.83 -0.84 -1.80
C LEU A 512 -15.29 -2.22 -2.31
N ARG A 513 -16.58 -2.52 -2.13
CA ARG A 513 -17.22 -3.76 -2.57
C ARG A 513 -17.08 -3.95 -4.08
N LYS A 514 -17.48 -2.95 -4.87
CA LYS A 514 -17.44 -2.99 -6.34
C LYS A 514 -16.03 -3.22 -6.89
N VAL A 515 -15.01 -2.58 -6.29
CA VAL A 515 -13.65 -2.59 -6.84
C VAL A 515 -12.82 -3.79 -6.36
N HIS A 516 -12.98 -4.23 -5.10
CA HIS A 516 -12.09 -5.22 -4.51
C HIS A 516 -12.77 -6.50 -3.99
N LEU A 517 -13.98 -6.41 -3.44
CA LEU A 517 -14.58 -7.54 -2.72
C LEU A 517 -15.49 -8.42 -3.59
N GLY A 518 -16.04 -7.84 -4.66
CA GLY A 518 -16.87 -8.56 -5.62
C GLY A 518 -18.29 -8.84 -5.12
N LYS A 519 -18.93 -9.86 -5.72
CA LYS A 519 -20.36 -10.18 -5.50
C LYS A 519 -20.64 -11.00 -4.23
N GLU A 520 -19.62 -11.57 -3.61
CA GLU A 520 -19.75 -12.37 -2.38
C GLU A 520 -20.07 -11.51 -1.15
N VAL A 521 -19.78 -10.21 -1.24
CA VAL A 521 -20.14 -9.24 -0.22
C VAL A 521 -21.47 -8.61 -0.55
N VAL A 522 -22.31 -8.54 0.46
CA VAL A 522 -23.68 -8.05 0.33
C VAL A 522 -23.69 -6.57 -0.08
N SER A 523 -24.54 -6.23 -1.05
CA SER A 523 -24.70 -4.84 -1.49
C SER A 523 -25.46 -4.01 -0.47
N SER A 524 -25.20 -2.71 -0.43
CA SER A 524 -25.97 -1.77 0.41
C SER A 524 -27.50 -1.85 0.17
N SER A 525 -27.91 -2.10 -1.07
CA SER A 525 -29.33 -2.23 -1.42
C SER A 525 -30.03 -3.47 -0.84
N ALA A 526 -29.28 -4.51 -0.50
CA ALA A 526 -29.86 -5.76 0.01
C ALA A 526 -30.53 -5.56 1.37
N PHE A 527 -30.00 -4.65 2.20
CA PHE A 527 -30.61 -4.33 3.49
C PHE A 527 -31.99 -3.69 3.33
N ILE A 528 -32.09 -2.71 2.42
CA ILE A 528 -33.35 -2.03 2.10
C ILE A 528 -34.34 -3.01 1.50
N GLN A 529 -33.88 -3.90 0.61
CA GLN A 529 -34.71 -4.95 0.04
C GLN A 529 -35.25 -5.90 1.11
N TYR A 530 -34.39 -6.40 1.99
CA TYR A 530 -34.77 -7.30 3.08
C TYR A 530 -35.78 -6.65 4.05
N MET A 531 -35.52 -5.41 4.44
CA MET A 531 -36.46 -4.63 5.23
C MET A 531 -37.81 -4.48 4.52
N ASN A 532 -37.78 -4.17 3.22
CA ASN A 532 -39.00 -4.00 2.44
C ASN A 532 -39.80 -5.30 2.33
N GLU A 533 -39.15 -6.44 2.16
CA GLU A 533 -39.79 -7.77 2.11
C GLU A 533 -40.50 -8.09 3.43
N HIS A 534 -39.84 -7.85 4.57
CA HIS A 534 -40.45 -8.12 5.89
C HIS A 534 -41.54 -7.14 6.27
N VAL A 535 -41.39 -5.86 5.91
CA VAL A 535 -42.48 -4.88 6.07
C VAL A 535 -43.70 -5.30 5.25
N SER A 536 -43.50 -5.78 4.01
CA SER A 536 -44.59 -6.31 3.19
C SER A 536 -45.23 -7.57 3.78
N SER A 537 -44.43 -8.44 4.40
CA SER A 537 -44.94 -9.61 5.14
C SER A 537 -45.79 -9.20 6.35
N LEU A 538 -45.33 -8.20 7.11
CA LEU A 538 -46.07 -7.64 8.24
C LEU A 538 -47.41 -7.03 7.81
N LEU A 539 -47.45 -6.34 6.67
CA LEU A 539 -48.70 -5.83 6.10
C LEU A 539 -49.69 -6.96 5.78
N LYS A 540 -49.24 -8.02 5.10
CA LYS A 540 -50.11 -9.19 4.81
C LYS A 540 -50.64 -9.84 6.09
N ASN A 541 -49.84 -9.89 7.15
CA ASN A 541 -50.27 -10.38 8.45
C ASN A 541 -51.36 -9.46 9.06
N LEU A 542 -51.18 -8.14 9.00
CA LEU A 542 -52.16 -7.16 9.48
C LEU A 542 -53.49 -7.21 8.71
N GLU A 543 -53.45 -7.52 7.41
CA GLU A 543 -54.66 -7.74 6.60
C GLU A 543 -55.52 -8.90 7.13
N GLN A 544 -54.92 -9.91 7.75
CA GLN A 544 -55.64 -11.08 8.29
C GLN A 544 -56.13 -10.90 9.73
N LYS A 545 -55.59 -9.92 10.47
CA LYS A 545 -55.91 -9.71 11.89
C LYS A 545 -57.24 -8.96 12.10
N SER A 546 -57.93 -9.26 13.19
CA SER A 546 -59.10 -8.48 13.59
C SER A 546 -58.69 -7.10 14.11
N ILE A 547 -59.62 -6.15 14.11
CA ILE A 547 -59.36 -4.74 14.51
C ILE A 547 -59.08 -4.57 16.02
N ASP A 548 -59.58 -5.51 16.82
CA ASP A 548 -59.45 -5.64 18.27
C ASP A 548 -58.24 -6.50 18.70
N ASP A 549 -57.49 -7.06 17.74
CA ASP A 549 -56.30 -7.86 18.04
C ASP A 549 -55.20 -6.99 18.66
N SER A 550 -54.77 -7.33 19.88
CA SER A 550 -53.80 -6.56 20.66
C SER A 550 -52.43 -6.41 19.98
N SER A 551 -52.05 -7.34 19.09
CA SER A 551 -50.78 -7.30 18.36
C SER A 551 -50.78 -6.33 17.17
N VAL A 552 -51.95 -5.83 16.76
CA VAL A 552 -52.08 -4.83 15.69
C VAL A 552 -51.38 -3.54 16.09
N LYS A 553 -51.59 -3.07 17.33
CA LYS A 553 -50.95 -1.85 17.84
C LYS A 553 -49.44 -1.93 17.76
N ALA A 554 -48.85 -3.00 18.30
CA ALA A 554 -47.41 -3.21 18.26
C ALA A 554 -46.85 -3.19 16.83
N SER A 555 -47.57 -3.82 15.89
CA SER A 555 -47.17 -3.87 14.48
C SER A 555 -47.26 -2.50 13.81
N LEU A 556 -48.32 -1.73 14.06
CA LEU A 556 -48.50 -0.38 13.53
C LEU A 556 -47.50 0.61 14.13
N ASP A 557 -47.17 0.49 15.42
CA ASP A 557 -46.12 1.27 16.08
C ASP A 557 -44.75 1.01 15.45
N ILE A 558 -44.42 -0.26 15.17
CA ILE A 558 -43.20 -0.65 14.45
C ILE A 558 -43.17 -0.01 13.06
N LEU A 559 -44.25 -0.13 12.28
CA LEU A 559 -44.33 0.47 10.94
C LEU A 559 -44.21 2.00 10.97
N LYS A 560 -44.83 2.64 11.95
CA LYS A 560 -44.76 4.10 12.13
C LYS A 560 -43.33 4.54 12.42
N LEU A 561 -42.63 3.85 13.33
CA LEU A 561 -41.23 4.15 13.67
C LEU A 561 -40.31 3.97 12.47
N LEU A 562 -40.47 2.89 11.71
CA LEU A 562 -39.73 2.68 10.46
C LEU A 562 -40.04 3.78 9.44
N SER A 563 -41.30 4.17 9.29
CA SER A 563 -41.73 5.22 8.34
C SER A 563 -41.10 6.59 8.62
N ASN A 564 -40.81 6.89 9.90
CA ASN A 564 -40.14 8.12 10.27
C ASN A 564 -38.66 8.14 9.86
N SER A 565 -38.06 6.97 9.63
CA SER A 565 -36.61 6.81 9.45
C SER A 565 -36.22 6.34 8.05
N PHE A 566 -37.14 5.66 7.35
CA PHE A 566 -36.94 5.05 6.05
C PHE A 566 -38.08 5.44 5.11
N SER A 567 -37.79 6.31 4.14
CA SER A 567 -38.78 6.90 3.24
C SER A 567 -39.63 5.87 2.50
N ASP A 568 -39.03 4.75 2.12
CA ASP A 568 -39.68 3.67 1.35
C ASP A 568 -40.81 2.99 2.15
N THR A 569 -40.78 3.12 3.48
CA THR A 569 -41.77 2.52 4.38
C THR A 569 -42.95 3.44 4.68
N ILE A 570 -42.89 4.72 4.30
CA ILE A 570 -43.98 5.69 4.51
C ILE A 570 -45.26 5.27 3.80
N ILE A 571 -45.15 4.86 2.53
CA ILE A 571 -46.30 4.41 1.74
C ILE A 571 -46.90 3.15 2.38
N LYS A 572 -46.04 2.20 2.76
CA LYS A 572 -46.46 0.95 3.41
C LYS A 572 -47.18 1.18 4.74
N TYR A 573 -46.70 2.09 5.57
CA TYR A 573 -47.39 2.47 6.81
C TYR A 573 -48.77 3.08 6.54
N ARG A 574 -48.87 3.96 5.53
CA ARG A 574 -50.16 4.54 5.12
C ARG A 574 -51.14 3.46 4.64
N ASP A 575 -50.66 2.50 3.85
CA ASP A 575 -51.47 1.38 3.37
C ASP A 575 -51.99 0.54 4.54
N ALA A 576 -51.15 0.30 5.56
CA ALA A 576 -51.55 -0.34 6.81
C ALA A 576 -52.71 0.38 7.50
N CYS A 577 -52.59 1.71 7.66
CA CYS A 577 -53.66 2.52 8.24
C CYS A 577 -54.96 2.44 7.43
N GLN A 578 -54.86 2.46 6.09
CA GLN A 578 -56.02 2.34 5.20
C GLN A 578 -56.69 0.96 5.26
N ILE A 579 -55.95 -0.11 5.52
CA ILE A 579 -56.52 -1.44 5.76
C ILE A 579 -57.45 -1.40 6.97
N PHE A 580 -57.01 -0.80 8.08
CA PHE A 580 -57.83 -0.72 9.29
C PHE A 580 -58.97 0.28 9.21
N ASP A 581 -58.80 1.38 8.47
CA ASP A 581 -59.91 2.30 8.20
C ASP A 581 -61.04 1.59 7.42
N ARG A 582 -60.70 0.79 6.40
CA ARG A 582 -61.66 -0.07 5.67
C ARG A 582 -62.31 -1.13 6.56
N LYS A 583 -61.54 -1.78 7.44
CA LYS A 583 -62.09 -2.76 8.41
C LYS A 583 -63.07 -2.11 9.38
N LEU A 584 -62.79 -0.88 9.80
CA LEU A 584 -63.66 -0.11 10.68
C LEU A 584 -64.97 0.27 9.98
N GLU A 585 -64.94 0.66 8.71
CA GLU A 585 -66.17 0.86 7.91
C GLU A 585 -66.98 -0.45 7.75
N SER A 586 -66.30 -1.56 7.44
CA SER A 586 -66.98 -2.86 7.34
C SER A 586 -67.63 -3.30 8.65
N LEU A 587 -67.02 -2.97 9.80
CA LEU A 587 -67.58 -3.25 11.13
C LEU A 587 -68.84 -2.41 11.38
N ILE A 588 -68.84 -1.13 10.97
CA ILE A 588 -69.99 -0.23 11.07
C ILE A 588 -71.15 -0.73 10.20
N ASP A 589 -70.88 -1.17 8.97
CA ASP A 589 -71.90 -1.70 8.08
C ASP A 589 -72.48 -3.01 8.62
N SER A 590 -71.63 -3.90 9.14
CA SER A 590 -72.06 -5.13 9.79
C SER A 590 -72.93 -4.85 11.02
N PHE A 591 -72.57 -3.86 11.84
CA PHE A 591 -73.38 -3.40 12.97
C PHE A 591 -74.77 -2.94 12.55
N LYS A 592 -74.85 -2.06 11.54
CA LYS A 592 -76.15 -1.59 11.04
C LYS A 592 -77.02 -2.74 10.54
N GLN A 593 -76.42 -3.73 9.87
CA GLN A 593 -77.11 -4.93 9.44
C GLN A 593 -77.60 -5.79 10.62
N SER A 594 -76.76 -5.98 11.65
CA SER A 594 -77.11 -6.72 12.88
C SER A 594 -78.28 -6.07 13.62
N VAL A 595 -78.33 -4.73 13.67
CA VAL A 595 -79.46 -3.96 14.21
C VAL A 595 -80.73 -4.23 13.42
N SER A 596 -80.68 -4.17 12.08
CA SER A 596 -81.82 -4.46 11.23
C SER A 596 -82.31 -5.91 11.32
N SER A 597 -81.43 -6.86 11.65
CA SER A 597 -81.79 -8.27 11.87
C SER A 597 -82.05 -8.64 13.33
N GLN A 598 -82.03 -7.67 14.25
CA GLN A 598 -82.27 -7.85 15.68
C GLN A 598 -81.30 -8.83 16.38
N ASP A 599 -80.07 -8.97 15.88
CA ASP A 599 -79.06 -9.85 16.49
C ASP A 599 -78.30 -9.10 17.59
N PHE A 600 -78.90 -9.02 18.79
CA PHE A 600 -78.36 -8.25 19.91
C PHE A 600 -77.01 -8.75 20.43
N GLU A 601 -76.73 -10.05 20.34
CA GLU A 601 -75.43 -10.60 20.72
C GLU A 601 -74.33 -10.11 19.77
N LYS A 602 -74.62 -10.10 18.46
CA LYS A 602 -73.70 -9.58 17.44
C LYS A 602 -73.51 -8.07 17.56
N ILE A 603 -74.58 -7.31 17.81
CA ILE A 603 -74.53 -5.87 18.09
C ILE A 603 -73.58 -5.57 19.26
N ALA A 604 -73.74 -6.30 20.38
CA ALA A 604 -72.88 -6.12 21.56
C ALA A 604 -71.42 -6.46 21.24
N SER A 605 -71.17 -7.58 20.55
CA SER A 605 -69.83 -7.98 20.12
C SER A 605 -69.16 -6.93 19.21
N GLU A 606 -69.89 -6.37 18.26
CA GLU A 606 -69.40 -5.36 17.32
C GLU A 606 -69.09 -4.02 18.03
N MET A 607 -69.91 -3.62 19.00
CA MET A 607 -69.64 -2.44 19.84
C MET A 607 -68.40 -2.62 20.72
N THR A 608 -68.22 -3.80 21.32
CA THR A 608 -67.00 -4.12 22.08
C THR A 608 -65.77 -4.07 21.18
N LYS A 609 -65.81 -4.67 19.98
CA LYS A 609 -64.71 -4.59 19.01
C LYS A 609 -64.38 -3.17 18.61
N LEU A 610 -65.38 -2.32 18.40
CA LEU A 610 -65.17 -0.92 18.05
C LEU A 610 -64.56 -0.12 19.21
N HIS A 611 -64.96 -0.42 20.45
CA HIS A 611 -64.35 0.16 21.64
C HIS A 611 -62.87 -0.26 21.77
N ASP A 612 -62.57 -1.54 21.63
CA ASP A 612 -61.20 -2.06 21.70
C ASP A 612 -60.32 -1.49 20.56
N ALA A 613 -60.89 -1.34 19.36
CA ALA A 613 -60.24 -0.69 18.23
C ALA A 613 -59.77 0.73 18.54
N GLN A 614 -60.49 1.48 19.37
CA GLN A 614 -60.09 2.83 19.78
C GLN A 614 -58.74 2.80 20.53
N THR A 615 -58.52 1.79 21.37
CA THR A 615 -57.28 1.62 22.13
C THR A 615 -56.16 1.06 21.26
N THR A 616 -56.49 0.09 20.39
CA THR A 616 -55.54 -0.58 19.48
C THR A 616 -55.01 0.35 18.39
N LEU A 617 -55.87 1.21 17.82
CA LEU A 617 -55.51 2.11 16.71
C LEU A 617 -55.12 3.53 17.17
N GLN A 618 -55.04 3.75 18.49
CA GLN A 618 -54.68 5.03 19.07
C GLN A 618 -53.31 5.50 18.55
N GLY A 619 -53.29 6.68 17.93
CA GLY A 619 -52.07 7.28 17.38
C GLY A 619 -51.74 6.86 15.95
N HIS A 620 -52.54 5.98 15.34
CA HIS A 620 -52.43 5.57 13.94
C HIS A 620 -53.57 6.10 13.06
N LEU A 621 -54.79 6.15 13.61
CA LEU A 621 -55.94 6.80 12.98
C LEU A 621 -56.36 8.03 13.78
N ASP A 622 -57.10 8.93 13.12
CA ASP A 622 -57.68 10.09 13.81
C ASP A 622 -58.69 9.62 14.87
N ARG A 623 -58.34 9.84 16.14
CA ARG A 623 -59.16 9.50 17.29
C ARG A 623 -60.56 10.10 17.19
N LYS A 624 -60.68 11.34 16.71
CA LYS A 624 -61.98 12.01 16.55
C LYS A 624 -62.85 11.32 15.51
N ASN A 625 -62.24 10.73 14.48
CA ASN A 625 -62.96 9.98 13.47
C ASN A 625 -63.57 8.71 14.07
N ILE A 626 -62.80 7.95 14.87
CA ILE A 626 -63.30 6.75 15.54
C ILE A 626 -64.39 7.10 16.55
N GLU A 627 -64.18 8.12 17.39
CA GLU A 627 -65.18 8.59 18.37
C GLU A 627 -66.48 9.05 17.71
N ARG A 628 -66.38 9.80 16.59
CA ARG A 628 -67.54 10.22 15.81
C ARG A 628 -68.30 9.03 15.24
N LYS A 629 -67.60 8.04 14.70
CA LYS A 629 -68.22 6.82 14.15
C LYS A 629 -68.90 5.99 15.25
N TYR A 630 -68.29 5.90 16.43
CA TYR A 630 -68.91 5.27 17.59
C TYR A 630 -70.20 5.98 18.02
N ALA A 631 -70.17 7.31 18.14
CA ALA A 631 -71.35 8.11 18.47
C ALA A 631 -72.47 7.93 17.43
N GLN A 632 -72.14 7.90 16.13
CA GLN A 632 -73.11 7.65 15.06
C GLN A 632 -73.80 6.30 15.18
N LEU A 633 -73.07 5.26 15.61
CA LEU A 633 -73.66 3.94 15.85
C LEU A 633 -74.58 3.94 17.07
N GLN A 634 -74.20 4.65 18.14
CA GLN A 634 -75.06 4.81 19.32
C GLN A 634 -76.37 5.52 18.96
N ASP A 635 -76.29 6.61 18.22
CA ASP A 635 -77.46 7.36 17.75
C ASP A 635 -78.35 6.49 16.86
N TYR A 636 -77.75 5.75 15.91
CA TYR A 636 -78.46 4.82 15.03
C TYR A 636 -79.20 3.73 15.82
N PHE A 637 -78.56 3.13 16.82
CA PHE A 637 -79.19 2.10 17.65
C PHE A 637 -80.28 2.67 18.56
N LEU A 638 -80.09 3.87 19.12
CA LEU A 638 -81.10 4.56 19.91
C LEU A 638 -82.33 4.93 19.07
N GLU A 639 -82.14 5.39 17.83
CA GLU A 639 -83.24 5.64 16.90
C GLU A 639 -84.02 4.35 16.59
N TYR A 640 -83.32 3.25 16.35
CA TYR A 640 -83.95 1.93 16.14
C TYR A 640 -84.78 1.46 17.36
N LEU A 641 -84.25 1.63 18.57
CA LEU A 641 -84.99 1.28 19.80
C LEU A 641 -86.21 2.18 20.02
N LYS A 642 -86.10 3.48 19.75
CA LYS A 642 -87.24 4.41 19.84
C LYS A 642 -88.35 4.03 18.87
N ASP A 643 -88.01 3.73 17.62
CA ASP A 643 -88.97 3.29 16.59
C ASP A 643 -89.65 1.97 16.99
N SER A 644 -88.88 1.01 17.52
CA SER A 644 -89.44 -0.26 18.04
C SER A 644 -90.38 -0.04 19.23
N ILE A 645 -90.04 0.85 20.17
CA ILE A 645 -90.89 1.20 21.31
C ILE A 645 -92.17 1.93 20.85
N GLU A 646 -92.07 2.83 19.88
CA GLU A 646 -93.22 3.55 19.33
C GLU A 646 -94.20 2.59 18.65
N LYS A 647 -93.69 1.64 17.86
CA LYS A 647 -94.48 0.55 17.25
C LYS A 647 -95.21 -0.30 18.31
N LEU A 648 -94.53 -0.68 19.38
CA LEU A 648 -95.14 -1.40 20.51
C LEU A 648 -96.22 -0.56 21.20
N ASN A 649 -95.94 0.71 21.47
CA ASN A 649 -96.90 1.61 22.11
C ASN A 649 -98.17 1.78 21.26
N ASP A 650 -98.05 1.90 19.95
CA ASP A 650 -99.20 2.01 19.06
C ASP A 650 -100.01 0.70 19.00
N LEU A 651 -99.35 -0.44 19.10
CA LEU A 651 -100.00 -1.75 19.24
C LEU A 651 -100.78 -1.84 20.56
N PHE A 652 -100.20 -1.39 21.67
CA PHE A 652 -100.84 -1.40 22.99
C PHE A 652 -101.96 -0.36 23.16
N LYS A 653 -102.06 0.65 22.29
CA LYS A 653 -103.17 1.62 22.27
C LYS A 653 -104.45 1.06 21.62
N GLN A 654 -104.39 -0.10 20.97
CA GLN A 654 -105.56 -0.71 20.35
C GLN A 654 -106.54 -1.25 21.41
N GLU A 655 -107.84 -1.01 21.25
CA GLU A 655 -108.87 -1.49 22.19
C GLU A 655 -108.98 -3.03 22.23
N LYS A 656 -108.49 -3.73 21.21
CA LYS A 656 -108.49 -5.20 21.10
C LYS A 656 -107.34 -5.65 20.22
N LEU A 657 -106.48 -6.54 20.73
CA LEU A 657 -105.39 -7.13 19.96
C LEU A 657 -105.92 -8.27 19.07
N GLU A 658 -105.61 -8.24 17.78
CA GLU A 658 -105.85 -9.36 16.87
C GLU A 658 -104.67 -10.34 16.86
N LYS A 659 -104.88 -11.51 16.27
CA LYS A 659 -103.84 -12.55 16.18
C LYS A 659 -102.60 -12.06 15.43
N SER A 660 -102.78 -11.22 14.42
CA SER A 660 -101.69 -10.56 13.69
C SER A 660 -100.90 -9.58 14.55
N ASP A 661 -101.48 -9.02 15.61
CA ASP A 661 -100.79 -8.11 16.51
C ASP A 661 -99.88 -8.89 17.48
N VAL A 662 -100.20 -10.15 17.78
CA VAL A 662 -99.31 -11.06 18.53
C VAL A 662 -98.07 -11.40 17.71
N ASP A 663 -98.22 -11.64 16.40
CA ASP A 663 -97.09 -11.86 15.51
C ASP A 663 -96.20 -10.61 15.43
N ARG A 664 -96.79 -9.41 15.35
CA ARG A 664 -96.05 -8.13 15.41
C ARG A 664 -95.38 -7.87 16.75
N LEU A 665 -95.98 -8.33 17.86
CA LEU A 665 -95.39 -8.24 19.18
C LEU A 665 -94.14 -9.13 19.28
N ASN A 666 -94.21 -10.35 18.72
CA ASN A 666 -93.07 -11.27 18.64
C ASN A 666 -91.97 -10.77 17.68
N ASP A 667 -92.31 -10.00 16.65
CA ASP A 667 -91.32 -9.36 15.76
C ASP A 667 -90.65 -8.11 16.41
N CYS A 668 -91.22 -7.58 17.50
CA CYS A 668 -90.70 -6.42 18.22
C CYS A 668 -89.94 -6.77 19.51
N ILE A 669 -90.16 -7.97 20.07
CA ILE A 669 -89.51 -8.50 21.28
C ILE A 669 -88.37 -9.42 20.86
#